data_AF-A0A7J3TY17-F1
#
_entry.id   AF-A0A7J3TY17-F1
#
_cell.length_a   1.000
_cell.length_b   1.000
_cell.length_c   1.000
_cell.angle_alpha   90.00
_cell.angle_beta   90.00
_cell.angle_gamma   90.00
#
_symmetry.space_group_name_H-M   'P 1'
#
loop_
_entity.id
_entity.type
_entity.pdbx_description
1 polymer ?
#
loop_
_entity_poly.entity_id
_entity_poly.type
_entity_poly.pdbx_seq_one_letter_code
_entity_poly.pdbx_strand_id
1 'polypeptide(L)'
;MSEEEAIGVVEGDISVTRFKFKALTEDVGLNDYVELRCEGESYVALITNVHRTVDGIVCECSLIGLGPRKPLPVGTKVYRVSEENLRKSLGLTTDEKKGIYIGRLIGYGCKVFLPIKGMGRIFIVGKPGSGKSYTVGVIVEEFLKKGIPVVIIDPHGEYSSLKIPNPSSSSEVESKSYVNQVLEFGDPQINPGVDVGLDSLKVAEPEDLVVPGQCTIINLRGIVEEEQVALVSEVLDKLFQASITRRIKPFYCFMDEAHRFAGKEKRSTTEFVKRFAQEGRKFGANLVVVTQRPQLLDTTVRGLVGTWIIHRVTDPNDIKIVLESGGLGKKWEEIIQWLDKGEAVITGEVVEKVPILVKIRARETMHGAPGFNPLDFAEPELKDKISQRIRDTKRRLISRQRDEQYWDTPPDITPDLPQGFLPMKVEVKKIIDELSSRCPYLSIELSDYKLEYKPALQYEVRAQVNRREPNVNFQRDLAGFTPLTEGFNLTRMDAYGVTFDEVSSTTLLTEPPSKGRYVQPGVDLSERGFKRLLKGLKVNTSMRLAQVVYYHPGLGYASQTSDKKAFIEECRREAKRLIENEIKQEFDGFQKILENVREEYKRKREIMMKSMDELEELTKSVKRLKSELNDARRSSKPARRIKTMVEAKEEKIEKLKKKIAALEEELKELKRYEESLLQDWNTKMNSIKDKYMNLENTAVRSYVIQPSSKELEVTLLQLVWVPTFKTILTVSS
;
A
#
# COMPACT_ATOMS: atom_id res chain seq x y z
N MET A 1 52.26 13.45 39.63
CA MET A 1 51.74 12.28 38.91
C MET A 1 51.30 11.28 39.96
N SER A 2 50.00 11.21 40.24
CA SER A 2 49.47 10.11 41.06
C SER A 2 49.73 8.80 40.31
N GLU A 3 50.31 7.81 40.99
CA GLU A 3 50.42 6.45 40.43
C GLU A 3 48.99 5.94 40.18
N GLU A 4 48.58 5.87 38.91
CA GLU A 4 47.32 5.23 38.55
C GLU A 4 47.39 3.76 38.96
N GLU A 5 46.50 3.34 39.85
CA GLU A 5 46.44 1.98 40.36
C GLU A 5 46.04 1.02 39.22
N ALA A 6 46.79 -0.06 39.05
CA ALA A 6 46.51 -1.06 38.03
C ALA A 6 45.26 -1.85 38.43
N ILE A 7 44.31 -1.99 37.51
CA ILE A 7 43.08 -2.76 37.72
C ILE A 7 43.23 -4.24 37.35
N GLY A 8 44.37 -4.61 36.75
CA GLY A 8 44.60 -5.98 36.29
C GLY A 8 46.01 -6.24 35.78
N VAL A 9 46.31 -7.52 35.54
CA VAL A 9 47.60 -7.97 34.99
C VAL A 9 47.37 -8.99 33.88
N VAL A 10 48.01 -8.77 32.73
CA VAL A 10 47.89 -9.64 31.55
C VAL A 10 48.46 -11.03 31.86
N GLU A 11 47.68 -12.07 31.54
CA GLU A 11 48.03 -13.48 31.77
C GLU A 11 47.50 -14.40 30.66
N GLY A 12 48.03 -15.62 30.59
CA GLY A 12 47.59 -16.66 29.65
C GLY A 12 48.07 -16.46 28.21
N ASP A 13 47.31 -16.99 27.26
CA ASP A 13 47.62 -16.91 25.83
C ASP A 13 47.35 -15.50 25.29
N ILE A 14 48.40 -14.87 24.75
CA ILE A 14 48.38 -13.50 24.26
C ILE A 14 48.67 -13.50 22.77
N SER A 15 47.83 -12.80 22.01
CA SER A 15 48.04 -12.49 20.61
C SER A 15 48.19 -10.97 20.43
N VAL A 16 48.50 -10.55 19.21
CA VAL A 16 48.61 -9.13 18.86
C VAL A 16 47.26 -8.39 18.84
N THR A 17 46.13 -9.10 18.92
CA THR A 17 44.78 -8.49 18.91
C THR A 17 43.90 -8.88 20.10
N ARG A 18 44.28 -9.91 20.86
CA ARG A 18 43.52 -10.41 22.00
C ARG A 18 44.44 -10.88 23.10
N PHE A 19 44.01 -10.69 24.34
CA PHE A 19 44.73 -11.12 25.53
C PHE A 19 43.72 -11.39 26.65
N LYS A 20 44.17 -12.05 27.72
CA LYS A 20 43.43 -12.17 28.96
C LYS A 20 44.15 -11.42 30.06
N PHE A 21 43.42 -10.90 31.04
CA PHE A 21 44.03 -10.34 32.23
C PHE A 21 43.25 -10.77 33.47
N LYS A 22 43.99 -10.97 34.56
CA LYS A 22 43.42 -11.17 35.89
C LYS A 22 43.11 -9.83 36.51
N ALA A 23 41.86 -9.60 36.87
CA ALA A 23 41.44 -8.37 37.52
C ALA A 23 41.93 -8.33 38.98
N LEU A 24 42.43 -7.17 39.39
CA LEU A 24 42.84 -6.86 40.76
C LEU A 24 41.71 -6.18 41.56
N THR A 25 40.60 -5.87 40.90
CA THR A 25 39.40 -5.22 41.45
C THR A 25 38.14 -5.96 41.00
N GLU A 26 37.06 -5.87 41.78
CA GLU A 26 35.75 -6.38 41.39
C GLU A 26 35.00 -5.42 40.45
N ASP A 27 35.44 -4.17 40.34
CA ASP A 27 34.81 -3.12 39.52
C ASP A 27 35.34 -3.15 38.08
N VAL A 28 35.10 -4.29 37.40
CA VAL A 28 35.32 -4.52 35.96
C VAL A 28 34.18 -5.35 35.38
N GLY A 29 33.64 -4.90 34.26
CA GLY A 29 32.48 -5.50 33.62
C GLY A 29 32.67 -5.84 32.14
N LEU A 30 31.70 -6.59 31.61
CA LEU A 30 31.58 -6.82 30.18
C LEU A 30 31.34 -5.49 29.45
N ASN A 31 31.98 -5.30 28.29
CA ASN A 31 31.95 -4.08 27.47
C ASN A 31 32.67 -2.86 28.06
N ASP A 32 33.38 -3.01 29.17
CA ASP A 32 34.27 -1.97 29.67
C ASP A 32 35.52 -1.82 28.80
N TYR A 33 36.08 -0.62 28.81
CA TYR A 33 37.31 -0.28 28.10
C TYR A 33 38.47 -0.17 29.09
N VAL A 34 39.58 -0.80 28.74
CA VAL A 34 40.81 -0.81 29.55
C VAL A 34 41.99 -0.31 28.73
N GLU A 35 43.00 0.21 29.42
CA GLU A 35 44.22 0.73 28.82
C GLU A 35 45.42 -0.11 29.22
N LEU A 36 46.30 -0.35 28.25
CA LEU A 36 47.59 -1.00 28.40
C LEU A 36 48.67 -0.03 27.98
N ARG A 37 49.79 0.00 28.71
CA ARG A 37 50.96 0.79 28.35
C ARG A 37 52.14 -0.15 28.11
N CYS A 38 52.64 -0.20 26.88
CA CYS A 38 53.74 -1.08 26.47
C CYS A 38 54.69 -0.33 25.54
N GLU A 39 56.00 -0.39 25.80
CA GLU A 39 57.04 0.24 24.97
C GLU A 39 56.85 1.75 24.70
N GLY A 40 56.20 2.47 25.62
CA GLY A 40 55.92 3.92 25.48
C GLY A 40 54.65 4.24 24.69
N GLU A 41 53.95 3.24 24.17
CA GLU A 41 52.66 3.37 23.48
C GLU A 41 51.50 2.94 24.39
N SER A 42 50.34 3.57 24.18
CA SER A 42 49.10 3.27 24.89
C SER A 42 48.12 2.57 23.96
N TYR A 43 47.56 1.45 24.41
CA TYR A 43 46.61 0.63 23.68
C TYR A 43 45.32 0.49 24.46
N VAL A 44 44.19 0.65 23.78
CA VAL A 44 42.87 0.46 24.38
C VAL A 44 42.31 -0.89 23.98
N ALA A 45 41.71 -1.60 24.93
CA ALA A 45 41.05 -2.88 24.69
C ALA A 45 39.62 -2.86 25.24
N LEU A 46 38.73 -3.59 24.57
CA LEU A 46 37.36 -3.86 25.00
C LEU A 46 37.33 -5.20 25.73
N ILE A 47 36.72 -5.24 26.92
CA ILE A 47 36.42 -6.49 27.62
C ILE A 47 35.26 -7.18 26.91
N THR A 48 35.58 -8.31 26.28
CA THR A 48 34.65 -9.13 25.49
C THR A 48 34.04 -10.29 26.26
N ASN A 49 34.64 -10.69 27.38
CA ASN A 49 34.10 -11.71 28.26
C ASN A 49 34.68 -11.57 29.67
N VAL A 50 33.93 -12.00 30.68
CA VAL A 50 34.33 -11.95 32.10
C VAL A 50 34.02 -13.30 32.74
N HIS A 51 35.04 -13.96 33.28
CA HIS A 51 34.94 -15.27 33.93
C HIS A 51 35.29 -15.14 35.41
N ARG A 52 34.49 -15.76 36.29
CA ARG A 52 34.86 -15.91 37.71
C ARG A 52 35.53 -17.27 37.91
N THR A 53 36.78 -17.25 38.33
CA THR A 53 37.60 -18.45 38.61
C THR A 53 37.88 -18.57 40.11
N VAL A 54 38.50 -19.67 40.53
CA VAL A 54 38.91 -19.90 41.93
C VAL A 54 39.88 -18.81 42.42
N ASP A 55 40.73 -18.32 41.52
CA ASP A 55 41.80 -17.38 41.85
C ASP A 55 41.43 -15.90 41.62
N GLY A 56 40.21 -15.59 41.17
CA GLY A 56 39.73 -14.24 40.90
C GLY A 56 38.94 -14.09 39.60
N ILE A 57 38.73 -12.84 39.17
CA ILE A 57 38.03 -12.52 37.92
C ILE A 57 39.06 -12.47 36.78
N VAL A 58 38.77 -13.17 35.68
CA VAL A 58 39.60 -13.17 34.47
C VAL A 58 38.80 -12.59 33.32
N CYS A 59 39.34 -11.55 32.70
CA CYS A 59 38.70 -10.83 31.61
C CYS A 59 39.37 -11.16 30.28
N GLU A 60 38.58 -11.50 29.26
CA GLU A 60 39.06 -11.66 27.88
C GLU A 60 38.87 -10.34 27.12
N CYS A 61 39.96 -9.85 26.53
CA CYS A 61 40.00 -8.54 25.91
C CYS A 61 40.33 -8.61 24.42
N SER A 62 39.75 -7.70 23.65
CA SER A 62 40.09 -7.45 22.25
C SER A 62 40.65 -6.03 22.11
N LEU A 63 41.86 -5.90 21.59
CA LEU A 63 42.47 -4.61 21.30
C LEU A 63 41.69 -3.86 20.23
N ILE A 64 41.62 -2.53 20.38
CA ILE A 64 40.93 -1.61 19.48
C ILE A 64 41.93 -0.98 18.52
N GLY A 65 41.67 -1.11 17.22
CA GLY A 65 42.56 -0.60 16.18
C GLY A 65 43.80 -1.48 15.97
N LEU A 66 44.92 -0.85 15.62
CA LEU A 66 46.19 -1.56 15.42
C LEU A 66 46.81 -1.87 16.78
N GLY A 67 46.84 -3.14 17.15
CA GLY A 67 47.56 -3.63 18.32
C GLY A 67 49.08 -3.53 18.17
N PRO A 68 49.84 -3.89 19.22
CA PRO A 68 51.29 -3.89 19.16
C PRO A 68 51.80 -4.88 18.09
N ARG A 69 52.97 -4.58 17.51
CA ARG A 69 53.59 -5.44 16.47
C ARG A 69 53.97 -6.82 17.00
N LYS A 70 54.15 -6.95 18.31
CA LYS A 70 54.45 -8.20 19.03
C LYS A 70 53.40 -8.41 20.11
N PRO A 71 53.09 -9.68 20.49
CA PRO A 71 52.23 -9.96 21.62
C PRO A 71 52.71 -9.24 22.89
N LEU A 72 51.77 -8.79 23.71
CA LEU A 72 52.08 -8.13 24.98
C LEU A 72 52.83 -9.11 25.91
N PRO A 73 53.82 -8.64 26.69
CA PRO A 73 54.45 -9.48 27.71
C PRO A 73 53.44 -9.90 28.78
N VAL A 74 53.52 -11.15 29.22
CA VAL A 74 52.83 -11.61 30.44
C VAL A 74 53.29 -10.75 31.61
N GLY A 75 52.36 -10.32 32.47
CA GLY A 75 52.66 -9.41 33.57
C GLY A 75 52.46 -7.93 33.25
N THR A 76 52.11 -7.57 32.00
CA THR A 76 51.78 -6.18 31.64
C THR A 76 50.62 -5.67 32.48
N LYS A 77 50.77 -4.48 33.08
CA LYS A 77 49.72 -3.85 33.89
C LYS A 77 48.59 -3.30 33.02
N VAL A 78 47.36 -3.53 33.47
CA VAL A 78 46.12 -3.02 32.87
C VAL A 78 45.58 -1.90 33.75
N TYR A 79 45.18 -0.79 33.14
CA TYR A 79 44.68 0.40 33.81
C TYR A 79 43.27 0.73 33.33
N ARG A 80 42.55 1.57 34.10
CA ARG A 80 41.35 2.22 33.55
C ARG A 80 41.75 3.11 32.39
N VAL A 81 40.98 3.07 31.31
CA VAL A 81 41.23 3.95 30.17
C VAL A 81 40.90 5.38 30.53
N SER A 82 41.74 6.34 30.11
CA SER A 82 41.39 7.77 30.19
C SER A 82 40.38 8.14 29.08
N GLU A 83 39.52 9.13 29.33
CA GLU A 83 38.54 9.57 28.32
C GLU A 83 39.25 10.03 27.03
N GLU A 84 40.38 10.72 27.15
CA GLU A 84 41.17 11.20 26.02
C GLU A 84 41.70 10.04 25.15
N ASN A 85 42.34 9.04 25.78
CA ASN A 85 42.87 7.88 25.07
C ASN A 85 41.77 7.01 24.47
N LEU A 86 40.64 6.85 25.16
CA LEU A 86 39.48 6.14 24.65
C LEU A 86 38.96 6.81 23.38
N ARG A 87 38.72 8.13 23.43
CA ARG A 87 38.23 8.90 22.28
C ARG A 87 39.19 8.83 21.11
N LYS A 88 40.49 8.98 21.35
CA LYS A 88 41.53 8.85 20.30
C LYS A 88 41.57 7.45 19.68
N SER A 89 41.41 6.40 20.49
CA SER A 89 41.45 5.01 20.05
C SER A 89 40.21 4.61 19.27
N LEU A 90 39.03 5.11 19.67
CA LEU A 90 37.77 4.91 18.95
C LEU A 90 37.62 5.81 17.71
N GLY A 91 38.49 6.81 17.53
CA GLY A 91 38.37 7.80 16.45
C GLY A 91 37.33 8.89 16.72
N LEU A 92 36.92 9.07 17.98
CA LEU A 92 35.98 10.10 18.45
C LEU A 92 36.68 11.43 18.75
N THR A 93 37.49 11.89 17.80
CA THR A 93 38.29 13.12 17.90
C THR A 93 37.54 14.39 17.48
N THR A 94 36.28 14.23 17.03
CA THR A 94 35.46 15.34 16.55
C THR A 94 35.07 16.24 17.72
N ASP A 95 35.31 17.54 17.55
CA ASP A 95 34.89 18.58 18.49
C ASP A 95 33.41 18.96 18.30
N GLU A 96 32.84 19.64 19.29
CA GLU A 96 31.43 20.09 19.26
C GLU A 96 31.14 21.05 18.10
N LYS A 97 32.11 21.84 17.63
CA LYS A 97 31.91 22.78 16.52
C LYS A 97 31.71 22.02 15.20
N LYS A 98 32.51 20.99 14.96
CA LYS A 98 32.56 20.21 13.71
C LYS A 98 31.69 18.96 13.72
N GLY A 99 31.16 18.55 14.87
CA GLY A 99 30.31 17.38 15.03
C GLY A 99 28.94 17.66 15.62
N ILE A 100 28.04 16.69 15.53
CA ILE A 100 26.73 16.69 16.18
C ILE A 100 26.74 15.83 17.43
N TYR A 101 26.12 16.31 18.52
CA TYR A 101 26.04 15.53 19.76
C TYR A 101 24.93 14.49 19.67
N ILE A 102 25.31 13.22 19.54
CA ILE A 102 24.34 12.12 19.34
C ILE A 102 23.92 11.45 20.66
N GLY A 103 24.79 11.45 21.67
CA GLY A 103 24.57 10.70 22.91
C GLY A 103 25.84 10.33 23.65
N ARG A 104 25.73 9.36 24.55
CA ARG A 104 26.83 8.88 25.39
C ARG A 104 27.27 7.48 24.99
N LEU A 105 28.56 7.21 25.03
CA LEU A 105 29.11 5.88 24.79
C LEU A 105 28.66 4.94 25.90
N ILE A 106 28.10 3.78 25.56
CA ILE A 106 27.69 2.77 26.56
C ILE A 106 28.94 2.17 27.22
N GLY A 107 28.88 1.91 28.52
CA GLY A 107 29.99 1.43 29.35
C GLY A 107 30.76 2.57 30.03
N TYR A 108 31.28 3.53 29.25
CA TYR A 108 32.14 4.60 29.79
C TYR A 108 31.42 5.95 30.01
N GLY A 109 30.33 6.20 29.28
CA GLY A 109 29.49 7.39 29.44
C GLY A 109 29.99 8.67 28.76
N CYS A 110 31.13 8.66 28.06
CA CYS A 110 31.66 9.87 27.39
C CYS A 110 30.74 10.38 26.28
N LYS A 111 30.70 11.71 26.06
CA LYS A 111 29.89 12.32 24.99
C LYS A 111 30.45 11.96 23.61
N VAL A 112 29.57 11.54 22.72
CA VAL A 112 29.89 11.16 21.34
C VAL A 112 29.45 12.28 20.40
N PHE A 113 30.42 12.84 19.66
CA PHE A 113 30.18 13.82 18.61
C PHE A 113 30.50 13.20 17.24
N LEU A 114 29.51 13.15 16.35
CA LEU A 114 29.68 12.59 15.00
C LEU A 114 30.07 13.68 14.00
N PRO A 115 31.10 13.50 13.17
CA PRO A 115 31.55 14.51 12.21
C PRO A 115 30.55 14.73 11.07
N ILE A 116 30.13 15.98 10.85
CA ILE A 116 29.18 16.34 9.79
C ILE A 116 29.71 15.98 8.39
N LYS A 117 31.02 16.06 8.18
CA LYS A 117 31.66 15.73 6.90
C LYS A 117 31.45 14.27 6.46
N GLY A 118 31.27 13.34 7.42
CA GLY A 118 31.00 11.92 7.18
C GLY A 118 29.52 11.55 7.12
N MET A 119 28.63 12.53 7.30
CA MET A 119 27.17 12.30 7.39
C MET A 119 26.45 12.31 6.04
N GLY A 120 27.14 12.45 4.91
CA GLY A 120 26.48 12.67 3.61
C GLY A 120 25.55 11.56 3.12
N ARG A 121 25.65 10.34 3.68
CA ARG A 121 24.75 9.20 3.40
C ARG A 121 24.56 8.37 4.68
N ILE A 122 23.43 8.55 5.36
CA ILE A 122 23.11 7.88 6.62
C ILE A 122 22.00 6.86 6.40
N PHE A 123 22.09 5.72 7.07
CA PHE A 123 21.01 4.75 7.16
C PHE A 123 20.66 4.47 8.60
N ILE A 124 19.39 4.71 8.95
CA ILE A 124 18.86 4.52 10.30
C ILE A 124 17.86 3.37 10.26
N VAL A 125 18.13 2.34 11.05
CA VAL A 125 17.37 1.08 11.02
C VAL A 125 17.06 0.57 12.42
N GLY A 126 15.98 -0.18 12.55
CA GLY A 126 15.49 -0.67 13.83
C GLY A 126 14.01 -1.05 13.78
N LYS A 127 13.60 -1.98 14.64
CA LYS A 127 12.19 -2.35 14.79
C LYS A 127 11.33 -1.15 15.26
N PRO A 128 10.00 -1.15 15.10
CA PRO A 128 9.16 -0.07 15.62
C PRO A 128 9.34 0.10 17.13
N GLY A 129 9.35 1.35 17.61
CA GLY A 129 9.56 1.69 19.03
C GLY A 129 11.02 1.60 19.54
N SER A 130 11.98 1.16 18.71
CA SER A 130 13.40 1.02 19.12
C SER A 130 14.16 2.34 19.29
N GLY A 131 13.73 3.41 18.62
CA GLY A 131 14.35 4.73 18.71
C GLY A 131 14.67 5.42 17.38
N LYS A 132 14.36 4.84 16.22
CA LYS A 132 14.68 5.43 14.89
C LYS A 132 14.25 6.90 14.72
N SER A 133 12.94 7.19 14.73
CA SER A 133 12.45 8.56 14.53
C SER A 133 12.86 9.49 15.68
N TYR A 134 13.13 8.93 16.86
CA TYR A 134 13.71 9.67 17.99
C TYR A 134 15.14 10.16 17.67
N THR A 135 15.97 9.27 17.13
CA THR A 135 17.33 9.59 16.66
C THR A 135 17.33 10.56 15.49
N VAL A 136 16.39 10.41 14.55
CA VAL A 136 16.17 11.41 13.48
C VAL A 136 15.91 12.79 14.10
N GLY A 137 15.00 12.88 15.08
CA GLY A 137 14.75 14.11 15.82
C GLY A 137 16.01 14.71 16.44
N VAL A 138 16.82 13.91 17.15
CA VAL A 138 18.11 14.34 17.72
C VAL A 138 19.05 14.90 16.64
N ILE A 139 19.19 14.22 15.51
CA ILE A 139 20.06 14.68 14.42
C ILE A 139 19.55 16.00 13.83
N VAL A 140 18.23 16.12 13.63
CA VAL A 140 17.60 17.33 13.09
C VAL A 140 17.77 18.51 14.06
N GLU A 141 17.59 18.32 15.36
CA GLU A 141 17.85 19.33 16.39
C GLU A 141 19.28 19.88 16.29
N GLU A 142 20.28 19.00 16.16
CA GLU A 142 21.69 19.38 16.01
C GLU A 142 21.98 20.08 14.68
N PHE A 143 21.36 19.64 13.59
CA PHE A 143 21.49 20.27 12.27
C PHE A 143 20.91 21.68 12.27
N LEU A 144 19.74 21.87 12.89
CA LEU A 144 19.10 23.18 13.01
C LEU A 144 19.91 24.17 13.85
N LYS A 145 20.57 23.73 14.93
CA LYS A 145 21.51 24.56 15.70
C LYS A 145 22.71 25.04 14.88
N LYS A 146 23.11 24.24 13.89
CA LYS A 146 24.25 24.53 13.01
C LYS A 146 23.85 25.21 11.70
N GLY A 147 22.58 25.57 11.53
CA GLY A 147 22.10 26.24 10.33
C GLY A 147 22.06 25.33 9.09
N ILE A 148 22.10 24.01 9.26
CA ILE A 148 22.08 23.06 8.15
C ILE A 148 20.63 22.90 7.65
N PRO A 149 20.35 23.11 6.35
CA PRO A 149 19.02 22.88 5.80
C PRO A 149 18.63 21.40 5.82
N VAL A 150 17.38 21.13 6.21
CA VAL A 150 16.82 19.78 6.28
C VAL A 150 15.51 19.73 5.50
N VAL A 151 15.28 18.64 4.76
CA VAL A 151 13.99 18.27 4.17
C VAL A 151 13.62 16.90 4.71
N ILE A 152 12.41 16.71 5.21
CA ILE A 152 11.90 15.43 5.70
C ILE A 152 10.70 15.00 4.87
N ILE A 153 10.77 13.82 4.27
CA ILE A 153 9.62 13.12 3.69
C ILE A 153 9.02 12.25 4.78
N ASP A 154 7.80 12.58 5.21
CA ASP A 154 7.15 12.00 6.38
C ASP A 154 5.82 11.32 6.01
N PRO A 155 5.80 10.00 5.76
CA PRO A 155 4.58 9.25 5.47
C PRO A 155 3.58 9.16 6.63
N HIS A 156 4.04 9.39 7.87
CA HIS A 156 3.29 9.08 9.08
C HIS A 156 2.91 10.32 9.92
N GLY A 157 3.54 11.46 9.68
CA GLY A 157 3.28 12.72 10.37
C GLY A 157 3.86 12.78 11.79
N GLU A 158 5.03 12.18 12.02
CA GLU A 158 5.67 12.12 13.35
C GLU A 158 6.52 13.36 13.69
N TYR A 159 6.99 14.08 12.67
CA TYR A 159 8.03 15.11 12.86
C TYR A 159 7.49 16.51 13.18
N SER A 160 6.19 16.74 13.13
CA SER A 160 5.56 17.98 13.62
C SER A 160 5.90 18.26 15.10
N SER A 161 6.22 17.18 15.84
CA SER A 161 6.70 17.22 17.23
C SER A 161 7.98 18.06 17.46
N LEU A 162 8.79 18.32 16.42
CA LEU A 162 9.95 19.23 16.49
C LEU A 162 9.57 20.66 16.88
N LYS A 163 8.31 21.05 16.66
CA LYS A 163 7.80 22.38 17.02
C LYS A 163 7.52 22.51 18.52
N ILE A 164 7.56 21.44 19.31
CA ILE A 164 7.14 21.44 20.72
C ILE A 164 8.32 21.11 21.65
N PRO A 165 8.58 21.92 22.69
CA PRO A 165 9.63 21.64 23.66
C PRO A 165 9.29 20.41 24.52
N ASN A 166 10.29 19.59 24.84
CA ASN A 166 10.11 18.42 25.70
C ASN A 166 10.08 18.83 27.18
N PRO A 167 8.94 18.73 27.90
CA PRO A 167 8.85 19.16 29.30
C PRO A 167 9.66 18.26 30.24
N SER A 168 9.94 17.03 29.82
CA SER A 168 10.68 16.02 30.59
C SER A 168 12.15 15.96 30.20
N SER A 169 12.74 17.04 29.70
CA SER A 169 14.15 17.04 29.30
C SER A 169 15.07 16.82 30.52
N SER A 170 16.07 15.96 30.37
CA SER A 170 17.06 15.68 31.41
C SER A 170 17.90 16.93 31.71
N SER A 171 18.51 17.01 32.90
CA SER A 171 19.44 18.10 33.29
C SER A 171 20.59 18.38 32.30
N GLU A 172 20.92 17.43 31.41
CA GLU A 172 21.97 17.59 30.39
C GLU A 172 21.52 18.26 29.09
N VAL A 173 20.22 18.33 28.82
CA VAL A 173 19.66 18.80 27.55
C VAL A 173 18.53 19.79 27.83
N GLU A 174 18.73 21.04 27.40
CA GLU A 174 17.75 22.10 27.59
C GLU A 174 16.54 21.89 26.67
N SER A 175 15.35 22.06 27.23
CA SER A 175 14.10 21.96 26.46
C SER A 175 14.00 23.11 25.46
N LYS A 176 13.69 22.81 24.19
CA LYS A 176 13.67 23.82 23.13
C LYS A 176 12.58 23.55 22.10
N SER A 177 11.95 24.62 21.62
CA SER A 177 11.06 24.58 20.46
C SER A 177 11.78 25.01 19.19
N TYR A 178 11.54 24.29 18.09
CA TYR A 178 12.00 24.67 16.75
C TYR A 178 10.87 25.19 15.86
N VAL A 179 9.76 25.66 16.45
CA VAL A 179 8.60 26.17 15.68
C VAL A 179 8.97 27.25 14.66
N ASN A 180 9.97 28.09 14.96
CA ASN A 180 10.46 29.12 14.04
C ASN A 180 11.33 28.58 12.90
N GLN A 181 11.80 27.35 13.00
CA GLN A 181 12.73 26.72 12.07
C GLN A 181 12.08 25.58 11.30
N VAL A 182 10.87 25.15 11.67
CA VAL A 182 10.15 24.07 10.99
C VAL A 182 9.06 24.66 10.10
N LEU A 183 9.07 24.29 8.82
CA LEU A 183 8.00 24.59 7.86
C LEU A 183 7.37 23.28 7.41
N GLU A 184 6.09 23.07 7.68
CA GLU A 184 5.38 21.84 7.40
C GLU A 184 4.35 22.01 6.29
N PHE A 185 4.49 21.19 5.24
CA PHE A 185 3.52 20.99 4.18
C PHE A 185 2.71 19.73 4.46
N GLY A 186 1.39 19.78 4.34
CA GLY A 186 0.52 18.65 4.62
C GLY A 186 -0.93 18.91 4.24
N ASP A 187 -1.79 17.90 4.35
CA ASP A 187 -3.23 18.10 4.18
C ASP A 187 -3.81 18.76 5.45
N PRO A 188 -4.32 20.00 5.38
CA PRO A 188 -4.84 20.71 6.55
C PRO A 188 -6.14 20.09 7.11
N GLN A 189 -6.88 19.32 6.32
CA GLN A 189 -8.07 18.61 6.79
C GLN A 189 -7.70 17.43 7.69
N ILE A 190 -6.59 16.78 7.39
CA ILE A 190 -6.09 15.60 8.12
C ILE A 190 -5.16 16.02 9.26
N ASN A 191 -4.40 17.10 9.05
CA ASN A 191 -3.37 17.59 9.96
C ASN A 191 -3.60 19.10 10.23
N PRO A 192 -4.42 19.47 11.23
CA PRO A 192 -4.79 20.86 11.48
C PRO A 192 -3.62 21.79 11.87
N GLY A 193 -2.49 21.22 12.30
CA GLY A 193 -1.27 21.94 12.70
C GLY A 193 -0.26 22.21 11.57
N VAL A 194 -0.64 21.92 10.32
CA VAL A 194 0.17 22.16 9.13
C VAL A 194 0.25 23.64 8.80
N ASP A 195 1.41 24.10 8.32
CA ASP A 195 1.63 25.52 7.98
C ASP A 195 1.13 25.85 6.57
N VAL A 196 1.31 24.93 5.61
CA VAL A 196 0.99 25.12 4.19
C VAL A 196 0.38 23.85 3.58
N GLY A 197 -0.61 23.98 2.70
CA GLY A 197 -1.19 22.84 1.98
C GLY A 197 -0.20 22.15 1.03
N LEU A 198 -0.37 20.85 0.79
CA LEU A 198 0.46 20.09 -0.17
C LEU A 198 0.34 20.59 -1.62
N ASP A 199 -0.80 21.17 -1.98
CA ASP A 199 -1.04 21.81 -3.27
C ASP A 199 -0.01 22.90 -3.60
N SER A 200 0.49 23.59 -2.56
CA SER A 200 1.51 24.63 -2.69
C SER A 200 2.90 24.10 -3.06
N LEU A 201 3.19 22.79 -2.86
CA LEU A 201 4.49 22.20 -3.22
C LEU A 201 4.77 22.25 -4.72
N LYS A 202 3.72 22.24 -5.55
CA LYS A 202 3.85 22.34 -7.02
C LYS A 202 4.47 23.67 -7.43
N VAL A 203 4.04 24.74 -6.76
CA VAL A 203 4.42 26.14 -7.07
C VAL A 203 5.60 26.62 -6.23
N ALA A 204 5.92 25.91 -5.14
CA ALA A 204 7.10 26.19 -4.33
C ALA A 204 8.37 26.01 -5.15
N GLU A 205 9.25 27.00 -5.09
CA GLU A 205 10.58 26.91 -5.68
C GLU A 205 11.51 26.12 -4.74
N PRO A 206 12.56 25.46 -5.27
CA PRO A 206 13.53 24.74 -4.45
C PRO A 206 14.11 25.54 -3.28
N GLU A 207 14.30 26.86 -3.46
CA GLU A 207 14.85 27.78 -2.47
C GLU A 207 13.87 28.06 -1.32
N ASP A 208 12.56 27.85 -1.54
CA ASP A 208 11.56 27.93 -0.47
C ASP A 208 11.58 26.66 0.41
N LEU A 209 11.92 25.52 -0.20
CA LEU A 209 12.00 24.22 0.46
C LEU A 209 13.33 24.00 1.18
N VAL A 210 14.42 24.62 0.70
CA VAL A 210 15.77 24.43 1.23
C VAL A 210 16.33 25.78 1.72
N VAL A 211 16.06 26.09 2.98
CA VAL A 211 16.51 27.33 3.64
C VAL A 211 17.51 27.00 4.76
N PRO A 212 18.67 27.69 4.85
CA PRO A 212 19.62 27.53 5.94
C PRO A 212 18.96 27.68 7.32
N GLY A 213 19.22 26.70 8.20
CA GLY A 213 18.63 26.64 9.53
C GLY A 213 17.13 26.36 9.56
N GLN A 214 16.55 25.88 8.45
CA GLN A 214 15.16 25.43 8.38
C GLN A 214 15.08 23.91 8.17
N CYS A 215 14.05 23.31 8.75
CA CYS A 215 13.60 21.95 8.50
C CYS A 215 12.25 22.02 7.77
N THR A 216 12.22 21.65 6.50
CA THR A 216 10.99 21.55 5.72
C THR A 216 10.44 20.13 5.82
N ILE A 217 9.24 19.96 6.37
CA ILE A 217 8.57 18.67 6.51
C ILE A 217 7.51 18.55 5.42
N ILE A 218 7.53 17.46 4.68
CA ILE A 218 6.50 17.07 3.72
C ILE A 218 5.73 15.92 4.36
N ASN A 219 4.65 16.28 5.05
CA ASN A 219 3.76 15.38 5.77
C ASN A 219 2.74 14.78 4.79
N LEU A 220 2.89 13.50 4.50
CA LEU A 220 2.08 12.74 3.55
C LEU A 220 1.00 11.91 4.26
N ARG A 221 0.81 12.11 5.56
CA ARG A 221 -0.17 11.36 6.35
C ARG A 221 -1.57 11.58 5.78
N GLY A 222 -2.24 10.47 5.47
CA GLY A 222 -3.60 10.46 4.94
C GLY A 222 -3.70 10.57 3.42
N ILE A 223 -2.58 10.74 2.73
CA ILE A 223 -2.50 10.71 1.26
C ILE A 223 -2.39 9.26 0.78
N VAL A 224 -3.03 8.95 -0.36
CA VAL A 224 -2.99 7.61 -0.98
C VAL A 224 -1.57 7.32 -1.48
N GLU A 225 -1.09 6.08 -1.34
CA GLU A 225 0.30 5.70 -1.63
C GLU A 225 0.79 6.10 -3.03
N GLU A 226 -0.06 5.95 -4.05
CA GLU A 226 0.27 6.33 -5.43
C GLU A 226 0.55 7.83 -5.58
N GLU A 227 -0.21 8.66 -4.88
CA GLU A 227 -0.03 10.11 -4.85
C GLU A 227 1.19 10.51 -4.01
N GLN A 228 1.45 9.81 -2.90
CA GLN A 228 2.68 9.99 -2.12
C GLN A 228 3.91 9.75 -2.99
N VAL A 229 3.92 8.64 -3.73
CA VAL A 229 4.98 8.26 -4.66
C VAL A 229 5.18 9.35 -5.72
N ALA A 230 4.11 9.81 -6.38
CA ALA A 230 4.19 10.85 -7.40
C ALA A 230 4.75 12.17 -6.85
N LEU A 231 4.23 12.64 -5.71
CA LEU A 231 4.63 13.90 -5.09
C LEU A 231 6.10 13.88 -4.62
N VAL A 232 6.53 12.79 -3.98
CA VAL A 232 7.93 12.62 -3.56
C VAL A 232 8.85 12.61 -4.78
N SER A 233 8.46 11.94 -5.86
CA SER A 233 9.21 11.94 -7.11
C SER A 233 9.40 13.35 -7.68
N GLU A 234 8.33 14.15 -7.72
CA GLU A 234 8.36 15.53 -8.23
C GLU A 234 9.25 16.43 -7.36
N VAL A 235 9.09 16.37 -6.03
CA VAL A 235 9.88 17.17 -5.10
C VAL A 235 11.35 16.80 -5.18
N LEU A 236 11.69 15.51 -5.18
CA LEU A 236 13.08 15.08 -5.23
C LEU A 236 13.74 15.47 -6.56
N ASP A 237 13.04 15.41 -7.70
CA ASP A 237 13.56 15.91 -8.98
C ASP A 237 13.78 17.42 -8.94
N LYS A 238 12.78 18.18 -8.49
CA LYS A 238 12.88 19.64 -8.31
C LYS A 238 14.11 20.03 -7.48
N LEU A 239 14.32 19.39 -6.33
CA LEU A 239 15.47 19.65 -5.44
C LEU A 239 16.79 19.20 -6.06
N PHE A 240 16.81 18.06 -6.74
CA PHE A 240 18.03 17.53 -7.36
C PHE A 240 18.53 18.43 -8.49
N GLN A 241 17.63 18.88 -9.39
CA GLN A 241 17.98 19.80 -10.47
C GLN A 241 18.49 21.14 -9.93
N ALA A 242 17.87 21.65 -8.86
CA ALA A 242 18.32 22.87 -8.19
C ALA A 242 19.71 22.71 -7.54
N SER A 243 19.99 21.53 -6.98
CA SER A 243 21.30 21.19 -6.42
C SER A 243 22.38 21.09 -7.50
N ILE A 244 22.09 20.44 -8.64
CA ILE A 244 23.01 20.38 -9.80
C ILE A 244 23.34 21.78 -10.29
N THR A 245 22.31 22.63 -10.43
CA THR A 245 22.46 24.03 -10.88
C THR A 245 22.94 24.99 -9.78
N ARG A 246 23.23 24.47 -8.57
CA ARG A 246 23.71 25.23 -7.39
C ARG A 246 22.82 26.40 -6.96
N ARG A 247 21.52 26.33 -7.27
CA ARG A 247 20.55 27.35 -6.84
C ARG A 247 20.24 27.26 -5.35
N ILE A 248 20.29 26.05 -4.79
CA ILE A 248 20.10 25.77 -3.36
C ILE A 248 21.41 25.40 -2.68
N LYS A 249 21.48 25.65 -1.36
CA LYS A 249 22.61 25.25 -0.52
C LYS A 249 22.60 23.72 -0.28
N PRO A 250 23.75 23.11 0.06
CA PRO A 250 23.79 21.72 0.47
C PRO A 250 22.82 21.45 1.61
N PHE A 251 22.09 20.34 1.53
CA PHE A 251 21.01 19.99 2.44
C PHE A 251 20.97 18.49 2.71
N TYR A 252 20.18 18.10 3.70
CA TYR A 252 19.92 16.70 4.04
C TYR A 252 18.46 16.36 3.83
N CYS A 253 18.20 15.39 2.96
CA CYS A 253 16.88 14.82 2.72
C CYS A 253 16.70 13.56 3.56
N PHE A 254 15.85 13.60 4.58
CA PHE A 254 15.45 12.45 5.37
C PHE A 254 14.24 11.80 4.72
N MET A 255 14.40 10.56 4.29
CA MET A 255 13.32 9.74 3.76
C MET A 255 12.88 8.75 4.83
N ASP A 256 11.78 9.04 5.51
CA ASP A 256 11.19 8.10 6.45
C ASP A 256 10.36 7.03 5.73
N GLU A 257 10.38 5.82 6.29
CA GLU A 257 9.94 4.59 5.63
C GLU A 257 10.36 4.50 4.16
N ALA A 258 11.64 4.75 3.89
CA ALA A 258 12.20 4.86 2.55
C ALA A 258 11.92 3.64 1.65
N HIS A 259 11.66 2.46 2.22
CA HIS A 259 11.28 1.26 1.48
C HIS A 259 9.98 1.42 0.67
N ARG A 260 9.10 2.37 1.03
CA ARG A 260 7.89 2.72 0.28
C ARG A 260 8.20 3.42 -1.05
N PHE A 261 9.27 4.21 -1.07
CA PHE A 261 9.66 5.03 -2.22
C PHE A 261 10.78 4.39 -3.06
N ALA A 262 11.67 3.66 -2.39
CA ALA A 262 12.87 3.04 -2.95
C ALA A 262 12.93 1.53 -2.65
N GLY A 263 11.80 0.85 -2.74
CA GLY A 263 11.69 -0.60 -2.56
C GLY A 263 12.35 -1.41 -3.69
N LYS A 264 12.41 -2.74 -3.52
CA LYS A 264 12.90 -3.68 -4.55
C LYS A 264 12.05 -3.71 -5.81
N GLU A 265 10.75 -3.41 -5.69
CA GLU A 265 9.87 -3.27 -6.84
C GLU A 265 10.29 -2.05 -7.67
N LYS A 266 10.48 -2.23 -8.98
CA LYS A 266 10.86 -1.12 -9.86
C LYS A 266 9.67 -0.19 -10.07
N ARG A 267 9.62 0.90 -9.30
CA ARG A 267 8.72 2.04 -9.52
C ARG A 267 9.50 3.21 -10.11
N SER A 268 8.79 4.19 -10.69
CA SER A 268 9.42 5.42 -11.21
C SER A 268 10.18 6.19 -10.13
N THR A 269 9.68 6.22 -8.90
CA THR A 269 10.37 6.80 -7.74
C THR A 269 11.67 6.07 -7.41
N THR A 270 11.69 4.75 -7.56
CA THR A 270 12.85 3.93 -7.18
C THR A 270 14.07 4.27 -8.03
N GLU A 271 13.91 4.37 -9.34
CA GLU A 271 15.00 4.78 -10.25
C GLU A 271 15.45 6.22 -9.96
N PHE A 272 14.52 7.10 -9.60
CA PHE A 272 14.87 8.47 -9.22
C PHE A 272 15.68 8.53 -7.93
N VAL A 273 15.22 7.86 -6.87
CA VAL A 273 15.92 7.82 -5.57
C VAL A 273 17.29 7.16 -5.71
N LYS A 274 17.45 6.14 -6.57
CA LYS A 274 18.76 5.57 -6.91
C LYS A 274 19.69 6.62 -7.50
N ARG A 275 19.24 7.33 -8.54
CA ARG A 275 20.02 8.39 -9.18
C ARG A 275 20.37 9.50 -8.18
N PHE A 276 19.40 9.92 -7.36
CA PHE A 276 19.62 10.88 -6.28
C PHE A 276 20.69 10.39 -5.29
N ALA A 277 20.63 9.13 -4.85
CA ALA A 277 21.62 8.54 -3.94
C ALA A 277 23.02 8.41 -4.57
N GLN A 278 23.10 8.13 -5.88
CA GLN A 278 24.35 7.97 -6.63
C GLN A 278 25.04 9.31 -6.93
N GLU A 279 24.27 10.32 -7.33
CA GLU A 279 24.80 11.57 -7.87
C GLU A 279 24.66 12.75 -6.89
N GLY A 280 23.63 12.76 -6.04
CA GLY A 280 23.25 13.86 -5.15
C GLY A 280 24.39 14.37 -4.27
N ARG A 281 25.17 13.46 -3.68
CA ARG A 281 26.31 13.81 -2.80
C ARG A 281 27.31 14.74 -3.49
N LYS A 282 27.55 14.58 -4.80
CA LYS A 282 28.49 15.43 -5.56
C LYS A 282 28.04 16.89 -5.64
N PHE A 283 26.73 17.12 -5.51
CA PHE A 283 26.07 18.42 -5.64
C PHE A 283 25.55 18.97 -4.31
N GLY A 284 25.84 18.28 -3.19
CA GLY A 284 25.42 18.71 -1.85
C GLY A 284 23.99 18.28 -1.47
N ALA A 285 23.35 17.43 -2.27
CA ALA A 285 22.07 16.79 -1.93
C ALA A 285 22.35 15.47 -1.19
N ASN A 286 22.38 15.52 0.14
CA ASN A 286 22.68 14.37 0.99
C ASN A 286 21.40 13.59 1.31
N LEU A 287 21.49 12.26 1.33
CA LEU A 287 20.34 11.38 1.57
C LEU A 287 20.48 10.66 2.91
N VAL A 288 19.44 10.73 3.73
CA VAL A 288 19.29 9.96 4.96
C VAL A 288 18.10 9.01 4.79
N VAL A 289 18.38 7.73 4.88
CA VAL A 289 17.40 6.66 4.67
C VAL A 289 16.99 6.13 6.03
N VAL A 290 15.69 6.15 6.33
CA VAL A 290 15.14 5.61 7.57
C VAL A 290 14.13 4.52 7.21
N THR A 291 14.28 3.33 7.79
CA THR A 291 13.36 2.22 7.52
C THR A 291 13.36 1.18 8.63
N GLN A 292 12.23 0.53 8.83
CA GLN A 292 12.11 -0.64 9.71
C GLN A 292 12.56 -1.94 9.04
N ARG A 293 12.50 -1.98 7.70
CA ARG A 293 12.66 -3.18 6.88
C ARG A 293 13.78 -2.98 5.85
N PRO A 294 15.06 -3.06 6.25
CA PRO A 294 16.17 -2.89 5.32
C PRO A 294 16.17 -3.92 4.18
N GLN A 295 15.56 -5.09 4.37
CA GLN A 295 15.42 -6.11 3.32
C GLN A 295 14.50 -5.74 2.16
N LEU A 296 13.58 -4.80 2.36
CA LEU A 296 12.64 -4.37 1.33
C LEU A 296 13.21 -3.25 0.47
N LEU A 297 14.27 -2.59 0.93
CA LEU A 297 14.91 -1.50 0.22
C LEU A 297 15.76 -2.01 -0.96
N ASP A 298 15.84 -1.19 -2.00
CA ASP A 298 16.71 -1.41 -3.14
C ASP A 298 18.18 -1.60 -2.73
N THR A 299 18.85 -2.55 -3.41
CA THR A 299 20.23 -2.94 -3.12
C THR A 299 21.25 -1.85 -3.42
N THR A 300 21.00 -1.03 -4.44
CA THR A 300 21.90 0.08 -4.80
C THR A 300 21.78 1.21 -3.79
N VAL A 301 20.56 1.62 -3.44
CA VAL A 301 20.35 2.65 -2.40
C VAL A 301 20.97 2.21 -1.08
N ARG A 302 20.78 0.93 -0.70
CA ARG A 302 21.39 0.32 0.49
C ARG A 302 22.92 0.26 0.43
N GLY A 303 23.49 -0.15 -0.70
CA GLY A 303 24.94 -0.30 -0.85
C GLY A 303 25.72 1.01 -0.93
N LEU A 304 25.04 2.13 -1.18
CA LEU A 304 25.66 3.46 -1.24
C LEU A 304 25.72 4.16 0.11
N VAL A 305 25.14 3.61 1.17
CA VAL A 305 25.18 4.23 2.49
C VAL A 305 26.61 4.21 3.04
N GLY A 306 27.09 5.36 3.51
CA GLY A 306 28.40 5.47 4.16
C GLY A 306 28.37 5.25 5.67
N THR A 307 27.29 5.63 6.34
CA THR A 307 27.14 5.60 7.80
C THR A 307 25.87 4.87 8.20
N TRP A 308 25.98 3.94 9.15
CA TRP A 308 24.85 3.18 9.68
C TRP A 308 24.62 3.49 11.15
N ILE A 309 23.36 3.76 11.50
CA ILE A 309 22.87 3.89 12.88
C ILE A 309 21.81 2.81 13.09
N ILE A 310 22.17 1.80 13.86
CA ILE A 310 21.45 0.55 13.97
C ILE A 310 20.87 0.45 15.38
N HIS A 311 19.58 0.68 15.50
CA HIS A 311 18.81 0.33 16.69
C HIS A 311 18.49 -1.16 16.72
N ARG A 312 17.82 -1.60 17.78
CA ARG A 312 17.40 -2.99 17.94
C ARG A 312 16.68 -3.55 16.71
N VAL A 313 17.21 -4.62 16.13
CA VAL A 313 16.60 -5.41 15.04
C VAL A 313 16.46 -6.85 15.51
N THR A 314 15.33 -7.50 15.20
CA THR A 314 15.04 -8.87 15.65
C THR A 314 14.78 -9.85 14.50
N ASP A 315 14.46 -9.35 13.31
CA ASP A 315 14.19 -10.20 12.14
C ASP A 315 15.54 -10.73 11.57
N PRO A 316 15.72 -12.05 11.40
CA PRO A 316 16.99 -12.61 10.95
C PRO A 316 17.46 -12.13 9.57
N ASN A 317 16.54 -11.87 8.64
CA ASN A 317 16.89 -11.38 7.31
C ASN A 317 17.34 -9.93 7.36
N ASP A 318 16.65 -9.11 8.17
CA ASP A 318 17.03 -7.72 8.39
C ASP A 318 18.38 -7.62 9.14
N ILE A 319 18.64 -8.48 10.13
CA ILE A 319 19.93 -8.57 10.84
C ILE A 319 21.06 -8.92 9.88
N LYS A 320 20.87 -9.95 9.04
CA LYS A 320 21.88 -10.35 8.07
C LYS A 320 22.29 -9.18 7.18
N ILE A 321 21.31 -8.41 6.72
CA ILE A 321 21.54 -7.22 5.90
C ILE A 321 22.31 -6.15 6.65
N VAL A 322 21.92 -5.88 7.90
CA VAL A 322 22.59 -4.90 8.76
C VAL A 322 24.05 -5.28 9.01
N LEU A 323 24.33 -6.57 9.24
CA LEU A 323 25.70 -7.04 9.43
C LEU A 323 26.53 -6.91 8.15
N GLU A 324 26.03 -7.42 7.03
CA GLU A 324 26.74 -7.41 5.75
C GLU A 324 26.96 -6.00 5.22
N SER A 325 25.92 -5.16 5.22
CA SER A 325 25.98 -3.79 4.65
C SER A 325 26.54 -2.75 5.61
N GLY A 326 26.43 -2.97 6.92
CA GLY A 326 27.03 -2.13 7.95
C GLY A 326 28.50 -2.44 8.25
N GLY A 327 29.07 -3.46 7.60
CA GLY A 327 30.46 -3.87 7.82
C GLY A 327 30.71 -4.46 9.21
N LEU A 328 29.72 -5.13 9.80
CA LEU A 328 29.79 -5.69 11.14
C LEU A 328 30.04 -7.20 11.10
N GLY A 329 30.97 -7.67 11.93
CA GLY A 329 31.20 -9.11 12.13
C GLY A 329 30.06 -9.79 12.90
N LYS A 330 29.98 -11.13 12.82
CA LYS A 330 28.93 -11.95 13.45
C LYS A 330 28.67 -11.68 14.94
N LYS A 331 29.69 -11.30 15.72
CA LYS A 331 29.54 -10.97 17.15
C LYS A 331 28.52 -9.84 17.43
N TRP A 332 28.27 -8.99 16.44
CA TRP A 332 27.32 -7.89 16.57
C TRP A 332 25.86 -8.34 16.46
N GLU A 333 25.61 -9.56 15.98
CA GLU A 333 24.26 -10.12 15.86
C GLU A 333 23.52 -10.12 17.20
N GLU A 334 24.12 -10.75 18.21
CA GLU A 334 23.58 -10.83 19.57
C GLU A 334 23.41 -9.43 20.16
N ILE A 335 24.45 -8.59 20.05
CA ILE A 335 24.42 -7.21 20.58
C ILE A 335 23.23 -6.44 20.01
N ILE A 336 23.03 -6.44 18.68
CA ILE A 336 21.94 -5.71 18.02
C ILE A 336 20.57 -6.23 18.45
N GLN A 337 20.43 -7.54 18.66
CA GLN A 337 19.16 -8.14 19.11
C GLN A 337 18.79 -7.75 20.55
N TRP A 338 19.79 -7.50 21.39
CA TRP A 338 19.64 -7.19 22.82
C TRP A 338 19.65 -5.70 23.17
N LEU A 339 19.95 -4.80 22.22
CA LEU A 339 19.91 -3.34 22.44
C LEU A 339 18.62 -2.88 23.11
N ASP A 340 18.73 -2.00 24.10
CA ASP A 340 17.58 -1.36 24.73
C ASP A 340 17.01 -0.21 23.90
N LYS A 341 15.83 0.26 24.29
CA LYS A 341 15.22 1.44 23.66
C LYS A 341 16.15 2.65 23.78
N GLY A 342 16.35 3.35 22.67
CA GLY A 342 17.25 4.51 22.59
C GLY A 342 18.72 4.14 22.56
N GLU A 343 19.08 2.86 22.43
CA GLU A 343 20.46 2.44 22.16
C GLU A 343 20.64 2.14 20.67
N ALA A 344 21.84 2.41 20.17
CA ALA A 344 22.20 2.16 18.79
C ALA A 344 23.67 1.77 18.64
N VAL A 345 23.95 0.90 17.68
CA VAL A 345 25.29 0.68 17.14
C VAL A 345 25.51 1.66 16.00
N ILE A 346 26.62 2.41 16.05
CA ILE A 346 27.02 3.35 15.00
C ILE A 346 28.29 2.85 14.33
N THR A 347 28.31 2.79 13.00
CA THR A 347 29.43 2.31 12.19
C THR A 347 29.50 3.05 10.84
N GLY A 348 30.63 2.96 10.15
CA GLY A 348 30.84 3.54 8.82
C GLY A 348 31.66 4.83 8.81
N GLU A 349 31.42 5.71 7.84
CA GLU A 349 32.25 6.91 7.55
C GLU A 349 32.37 7.88 8.75
N VAL A 350 31.40 7.92 9.67
CA VAL A 350 31.45 8.78 10.87
C VAL A 350 32.22 8.17 12.05
N VAL A 351 32.54 6.87 12.00
CA VAL A 351 33.33 6.17 13.03
C VAL A 351 34.39 5.31 12.33
N GLU A 352 35.56 5.91 12.07
CA GLU A 352 36.55 5.37 11.13
C GLU A 352 37.20 4.04 11.55
N LYS A 353 37.26 3.73 12.85
CA LYS A 353 38.07 2.62 13.38
C LYS A 353 37.26 1.40 13.78
N VAL A 354 36.24 1.59 14.62
CA VAL A 354 35.45 0.50 15.19
C VAL A 354 34.00 0.92 15.38
N PRO A 355 33.02 0.01 15.23
CA PRO A 355 31.64 0.30 15.60
C PRO A 355 31.54 0.60 17.09
N ILE A 356 30.68 1.55 17.44
CA ILE A 356 30.47 2.01 18.82
C ILE A 356 29.02 1.79 19.26
N LEU A 357 28.80 1.46 20.53
CA LEU A 357 27.46 1.46 21.14
C LEU A 357 27.21 2.81 21.81
N VAL A 358 26.08 3.42 21.47
CA VAL A 358 25.70 4.75 21.96
C VAL A 358 24.30 4.70 22.54
N LYS A 359 24.13 5.28 23.73
CA LYS A 359 22.84 5.68 24.27
C LYS A 359 22.49 7.05 23.70
N ILE A 360 21.47 7.10 22.86
CA ILE A 360 21.00 8.34 22.23
C ILE A 360 20.56 9.32 23.32
N ARG A 361 21.00 10.58 23.22
CA ARG A 361 20.65 11.62 24.19
C ARG A 361 19.14 11.88 24.20
N ALA A 362 18.65 12.49 25.29
CA ALA A 362 17.29 13.01 25.31
C ALA A 362 17.10 14.08 24.21
N ARG A 363 15.91 14.11 23.60
CA ARG A 363 15.46 15.16 22.69
C ARG A 363 15.14 16.45 23.43
N GLU A 364 15.45 17.57 22.78
CA GLU A 364 15.03 18.91 23.22
C GLU A 364 13.54 19.14 22.98
N THR A 365 13.01 18.49 21.94
CA THR A 365 11.61 18.56 21.53
C THR A 365 10.84 17.30 21.90
N MET A 366 9.52 17.35 21.96
CA MET A 366 8.68 16.17 22.13
C MET A 366 8.87 15.15 20.99
N HIS A 367 8.40 13.91 21.21
CA HIS A 367 8.40 12.85 20.22
C HIS A 367 7.01 12.23 20.05
N GLY A 368 6.64 11.90 18.81
CA GLY A 368 5.50 11.03 18.52
C GLY A 368 4.14 11.66 18.80
N ALA A 369 4.01 12.96 18.56
CA ALA A 369 2.83 13.71 18.96
C ALA A 369 2.06 14.14 17.69
N PRO A 370 0.92 13.48 17.36
CA PRO A 370 0.07 13.83 16.23
C PRO A 370 -1.07 14.79 16.61
N GLY A 371 -1.38 15.76 15.75
CA GLY A 371 -2.74 16.31 15.65
C GLY A 371 -3.12 17.52 16.52
N PHE A 372 -2.17 18.31 17.01
CA PHE A 372 -2.41 19.59 17.67
C PHE A 372 -1.73 20.71 16.87
N ASN A 373 -2.23 21.95 16.95
CA ASN A 373 -1.57 23.09 16.32
C ASN A 373 -0.36 23.49 17.20
N PRO A 374 0.89 23.37 16.73
CA PRO A 374 2.05 23.69 17.54
C PRO A 374 2.11 25.17 17.93
N LEU A 375 1.39 26.03 17.19
CA LEU A 375 1.19 27.43 17.55
C LEU A 375 0.41 27.61 18.84
N ASP A 376 -0.37 26.63 19.32
CA ASP A 376 -1.13 26.75 20.56
C ASP A 376 -0.21 26.86 21.78
N PHE A 377 0.98 26.23 21.71
CA PHE A 377 1.96 26.12 22.80
C PHE A 377 3.15 27.09 22.67
N ALA A 378 3.17 27.94 21.63
CA ALA A 378 4.20 28.96 21.46
C ALA A 378 3.88 30.21 22.31
N GLU A 379 4.91 30.95 22.75
CA GLU A 379 4.68 32.24 23.42
C GLU A 379 4.04 33.28 22.47
N PRO A 380 3.19 34.20 22.96
CA PRO A 380 2.43 35.14 22.12
C PRO A 380 3.29 35.95 21.14
N GLU A 381 4.43 36.48 21.60
CA GLU A 381 5.35 37.26 20.74
C GLU A 381 6.01 36.41 19.64
N LEU A 382 6.16 35.11 19.89
CA LEU A 382 6.70 34.15 18.94
C LEU A 382 5.61 33.74 17.92
N LYS A 383 4.36 33.57 18.37
CA LYS A 383 3.21 33.29 17.50
C LYS A 383 3.06 34.35 16.40
N ASP A 384 3.27 35.62 16.73
CA ASP A 384 3.17 36.71 15.75
C ASP A 384 4.27 36.64 14.69
N LYS A 385 5.53 36.39 15.09
CA LYS A 385 6.66 36.22 14.17
C LYS A 385 6.51 34.99 13.27
N ILE A 386 6.04 33.86 13.81
CA ILE A 386 5.78 32.64 13.05
C ILE A 386 4.62 32.87 12.09
N SER A 387 3.51 33.41 12.58
CA SER A 387 2.34 33.72 11.75
C SER A 387 2.68 34.72 10.67
N GLN A 388 3.57 35.68 10.93
CA GLN A 388 4.06 36.62 9.92
C GLN A 388 4.96 35.91 8.90
N ARG A 389 5.89 35.05 9.32
CA ARG A 389 6.74 34.26 8.41
C ARG A 389 5.92 33.28 7.57
N ILE A 390 4.99 32.54 8.17
CA ILE A 390 4.07 31.65 7.45
C ILE A 390 3.20 32.47 6.52
N ARG A 391 2.66 33.62 6.94
CA ARG A 391 1.93 34.53 6.07
C ARG A 391 2.79 35.06 4.94
N ASP A 392 4.06 35.36 5.15
CA ASP A 392 4.98 35.85 4.12
C ASP A 392 5.38 34.74 3.15
N THR A 393 5.68 33.54 3.64
CA THR A 393 5.92 32.34 2.83
C THR A 393 4.67 31.99 2.03
N LYS A 394 3.50 31.94 2.67
CA LYS A 394 2.21 31.71 2.04
C LYS A 394 1.90 32.83 1.05
N ARG A 395 2.18 34.10 1.35
CA ARG A 395 2.01 35.24 0.44
C ARG A 395 2.97 35.17 -0.74
N ARG A 396 4.22 34.72 -0.57
CA ARG A 396 5.19 34.48 -1.66
C ARG A 396 4.79 33.30 -2.54
N LEU A 397 4.34 32.20 -1.94
CA LEU A 397 3.84 31.03 -2.65
C LEU A 397 2.53 31.33 -3.39
N ILE A 398 1.61 32.07 -2.76
CA ILE A 398 0.36 32.55 -3.36
C ILE A 398 0.62 33.66 -4.39
N SER A 399 1.63 34.52 -4.21
CA SER A 399 2.02 35.51 -5.21
C SER A 399 2.68 34.86 -6.41
N ARG A 400 3.43 33.76 -6.22
CA ARG A 400 3.96 32.92 -7.32
C ARG A 400 2.87 32.07 -7.99
N GLN A 401 1.82 31.67 -7.27
CA GLN A 401 0.56 31.23 -7.90
C GLN A 401 -0.08 32.32 -8.78
N ARG A 402 0.35 33.59 -8.67
CA ARG A 402 -0.25 34.77 -9.30
C ARG A 402 0.70 35.59 -10.20
N ASP A 403 1.70 34.98 -10.82
CA ASP A 403 2.14 35.48 -12.12
C ASP A 403 1.27 34.79 -13.20
N GLU A 404 -0.02 35.11 -13.18
CA GLU A 404 -0.91 34.81 -14.30
C GLU A 404 -0.31 35.54 -15.51
N GLN A 405 0.27 34.79 -16.45
CA GLN A 405 0.70 35.36 -17.72
C GLN A 405 -0.57 35.72 -18.51
N TYR A 406 -0.57 36.91 -19.13
CA TYR A 406 -1.73 37.40 -19.85
C TYR A 406 -1.44 37.50 -21.34
N TRP A 407 -2.41 37.14 -22.16
CA TRP A 407 -2.47 37.55 -23.56
C TRP A 407 -3.41 38.75 -23.70
N ASP A 408 -3.06 39.68 -24.60
CA ASP A 408 -3.89 40.85 -24.91
C ASP A 408 -5.00 40.54 -25.94
N THR A 409 -4.87 39.42 -26.64
CA THR A 409 -5.83 38.90 -27.62
C THR A 409 -6.12 37.42 -27.33
N PRO A 410 -7.27 36.88 -27.77
CA PRO A 410 -7.50 35.45 -27.71
C PRO A 410 -6.35 34.69 -28.38
N PRO A 411 -5.86 33.60 -27.80
CA PRO A 411 -4.80 32.80 -28.41
C PRO A 411 -5.29 32.14 -29.70
N ASP A 412 -4.35 31.94 -30.63
CA ASP A 412 -4.57 31.06 -31.77
C ASP A 412 -4.48 29.60 -31.29
N ILE A 413 -5.57 28.85 -31.44
CA ILE A 413 -5.71 27.48 -30.94
C ILE A 413 -5.99 26.54 -32.09
N THR A 414 -5.70 25.25 -31.89
CA THR A 414 -5.99 24.24 -32.91
C THR A 414 -7.48 24.21 -33.26
N PRO A 415 -7.88 24.08 -34.54
CA PRO A 415 -9.28 23.94 -34.93
C PRO A 415 -10.01 22.77 -34.27
N ASP A 416 -9.26 21.74 -33.86
CA ASP A 416 -9.79 20.55 -33.17
C ASP A 416 -10.20 20.83 -31.70
N LEU A 417 -9.87 22.00 -31.17
CA LEU A 417 -10.29 22.47 -29.85
C LEU A 417 -11.07 23.78 -30.02
N PRO A 418 -12.38 23.75 -30.29
CA PRO A 418 -13.18 24.96 -30.42
C PRO A 418 -13.12 25.79 -29.14
N GLN A 419 -13.13 27.12 -29.28
CA GLN A 419 -13.28 28.04 -28.16
C GLN A 419 -14.62 28.76 -28.19
N GLY A 420 -15.17 29.01 -27.00
CA GLY A 420 -16.34 29.85 -26.80
C GLY A 420 -16.17 30.78 -25.60
N PHE A 421 -16.90 31.90 -25.61
CA PHE A 421 -16.87 32.91 -24.56
C PHE A 421 -18.21 32.94 -23.82
N LEU A 422 -18.18 32.89 -22.51
CA LEU A 422 -19.41 32.98 -21.71
C LEU A 422 -19.94 34.43 -21.77
N PRO A 423 -21.26 34.64 -21.99
CA PRO A 423 -21.83 35.97 -22.03
C PRO A 423 -21.76 36.67 -20.66
N MET A 424 -21.52 37.98 -20.69
CA MET A 424 -21.43 38.79 -19.49
C MET A 424 -22.83 39.16 -18.97
N LYS A 425 -23.26 38.55 -17.86
CA LYS A 425 -24.61 38.77 -17.28
C LYS A 425 -24.65 39.86 -16.20
N VAL A 426 -23.50 40.39 -15.76
CA VAL A 426 -23.40 41.29 -14.61
C VAL A 426 -22.70 42.59 -14.99
N GLU A 427 -23.33 43.72 -14.67
CA GLU A 427 -22.74 45.06 -14.77
C GLU A 427 -22.14 45.46 -13.41
N VAL A 428 -20.96 46.07 -13.41
CA VAL A 428 -20.25 46.53 -12.18
C VAL A 428 -21.11 47.38 -11.28
N LYS A 429 -21.93 48.24 -11.89
CA LYS A 429 -22.83 49.14 -11.16
C LYS A 429 -23.79 48.37 -10.26
N LYS A 430 -24.35 47.26 -10.76
CA LYS A 430 -25.23 46.38 -9.99
C LYS A 430 -24.51 45.71 -8.82
N ILE A 431 -23.22 45.38 -8.97
CA ILE A 431 -22.39 44.80 -7.89
C ILE A 431 -22.19 45.84 -6.77
N ILE A 432 -21.85 47.09 -7.13
CA ILE A 432 -21.68 48.17 -6.15
C ILE A 432 -23.00 48.46 -5.44
N ASP A 433 -24.11 48.53 -6.18
CA ASP A 433 -25.44 48.76 -5.62
C ASP A 433 -25.83 47.64 -4.63
N GLU A 434 -25.57 46.37 -4.98
CA GLU A 434 -25.86 45.23 -4.11
C GLU A 434 -24.96 45.22 -2.85
N LEU A 435 -23.66 45.47 -3.00
CA LEU A 435 -22.73 45.53 -1.86
C LEU A 435 -23.07 46.70 -0.91
N SER A 436 -23.41 47.87 -1.47
CA SER A 436 -23.81 49.05 -0.70
C SER A 436 -25.14 48.82 0.02
N SER A 437 -26.08 48.07 -0.59
CA SER A 437 -27.34 47.71 0.07
C SER A 437 -27.17 46.77 1.27
N ARG A 438 -26.19 45.84 1.20
CA ARG A 438 -25.89 44.89 2.28
C ARG A 438 -25.05 45.51 3.40
N CYS A 439 -24.29 46.55 3.08
CA CYS A 439 -23.36 47.22 3.99
C CYS A 439 -23.54 48.75 3.97
N PRO A 440 -24.71 49.28 4.42
CA PRO A 440 -25.05 50.70 4.24
C PRO A 440 -24.18 51.68 5.05
N TYR A 441 -23.40 51.18 6.01
CA TYR A 441 -22.51 51.95 6.88
C TYR A 441 -21.09 52.07 6.32
N LEU A 442 -20.83 51.51 5.15
CA LEU A 442 -19.50 51.48 4.54
C LEU A 442 -19.58 52.16 3.18
N SER A 443 -18.68 53.11 2.94
CA SER A 443 -18.42 53.61 1.60
C SER A 443 -17.55 52.61 0.87
N ILE A 444 -18.12 52.01 -0.18
CA ILE A 444 -17.51 50.96 -0.98
C ILE A 444 -17.18 51.52 -2.37
N GLU A 445 -15.89 51.60 -2.69
CA GLU A 445 -15.41 51.98 -4.01
C GLU A 445 -14.65 50.83 -4.66
N LEU A 446 -14.93 50.59 -5.95
CA LEU A 446 -14.17 49.67 -6.79
C LEU A 446 -13.21 50.46 -7.66
N SER A 447 -11.91 50.19 -7.54
CA SER A 447 -10.84 50.81 -8.34
C SER A 447 -10.07 49.74 -9.14
N ASP A 448 -9.31 50.18 -10.15
CA ASP A 448 -8.50 49.31 -11.03
C ASP A 448 -9.27 48.13 -11.63
N TYR A 449 -10.46 48.42 -12.18
CA TYR A 449 -11.33 47.40 -12.78
C TYR A 449 -10.74 46.84 -14.07
N LYS A 450 -10.44 45.53 -14.08
CA LYS A 450 -9.89 44.82 -15.23
C LYS A 450 -10.75 43.59 -15.53
N LEU A 451 -11.25 43.52 -16.76
CA LEU A 451 -11.88 42.33 -17.30
C LEU A 451 -10.81 41.31 -17.69
N GLU A 452 -10.90 40.13 -17.10
CA GLU A 452 -10.02 39.00 -17.36
C GLU A 452 -10.84 37.78 -17.79
N TYR A 453 -10.46 37.15 -18.89
CA TYR A 453 -11.02 35.90 -19.37
C TYR A 453 -10.16 34.74 -18.86
N LYS A 454 -10.76 33.88 -18.04
CA LYS A 454 -10.07 32.71 -17.49
C LYS A 454 -10.42 31.43 -18.25
N PRO A 455 -9.44 30.60 -18.61
CA PRO A 455 -9.68 29.41 -19.42
C PRO A 455 -10.20 28.26 -18.57
N ALA A 456 -11.25 27.62 -19.04
CA ALA A 456 -11.81 26.38 -18.50
C ALA A 456 -12.05 25.38 -19.63
N LEU A 457 -11.98 24.08 -19.34
CA LEU A 457 -12.28 23.04 -20.31
C LEU A 457 -13.65 22.44 -20.00
N GLN A 458 -14.52 22.43 -20.99
CA GLN A 458 -15.75 21.65 -20.98
C GLN A 458 -15.54 20.39 -21.84
N TYR A 459 -15.94 19.24 -21.32
CA TYR A 459 -15.83 17.98 -22.03
C TYR A 459 -16.99 17.05 -21.73
N GLU A 460 -17.27 16.18 -22.69
CA GLU A 460 -18.15 15.03 -22.56
C GLU A 460 -17.51 13.82 -23.23
N VAL A 461 -17.51 12.70 -22.54
CA VAL A 461 -16.93 11.45 -23.00
C VAL A 461 -17.93 10.32 -22.78
N ARG A 462 -18.21 9.60 -23.86
CA ARG A 462 -19.04 8.40 -23.86
C ARG A 462 -18.16 7.16 -23.96
N ALA A 463 -18.33 6.24 -23.01
CA ALA A 463 -17.80 4.88 -23.08
C ALA A 463 -18.89 3.96 -23.61
N GLN A 464 -18.58 3.21 -24.68
CA GLN A 464 -19.42 2.15 -25.20
C GLN A 464 -18.62 0.85 -25.26
N VAL A 465 -18.84 -0.02 -24.27
CA VAL A 465 -18.12 -1.29 -24.13
C VAL A 465 -19.00 -2.42 -24.64
N ASN A 466 -18.52 -3.16 -25.63
CA ASN A 466 -19.15 -4.37 -26.16
C ASN A 466 -18.08 -5.44 -26.37
N ARG A 467 -17.95 -6.36 -25.40
CA ARG A 467 -16.93 -7.41 -25.39
C ARG A 467 -17.59 -8.78 -25.30
N ARG A 468 -17.00 -9.78 -25.95
CA ARG A 468 -17.50 -11.18 -25.94
C ARG A 468 -16.93 -12.01 -24.79
N GLU A 469 -15.75 -11.67 -24.29
CA GLU A 469 -15.07 -12.39 -23.22
C GLU A 469 -14.43 -11.43 -22.20
N PRO A 470 -14.98 -11.31 -20.97
CA PRO A 470 -16.34 -11.74 -20.60
C PRO A 470 -17.41 -11.02 -21.45
N ASN A 471 -18.60 -11.63 -21.61
CA ASN A 471 -19.69 -11.02 -22.37
C ASN A 471 -20.29 -9.84 -21.60
N VAL A 472 -19.90 -8.62 -21.95
CA VAL A 472 -20.29 -7.40 -21.24
C VAL A 472 -20.67 -6.32 -22.24
N ASN A 473 -21.85 -5.74 -22.05
CA ASN A 473 -22.34 -4.61 -22.83
C ASN A 473 -22.84 -3.50 -21.90
N PHE A 474 -22.15 -2.36 -21.88
CA PHE A 474 -22.61 -1.18 -21.15
C PHE A 474 -22.20 0.12 -21.82
N GLN A 475 -22.99 1.15 -21.56
CA GLN A 475 -22.72 2.53 -21.95
C GLN A 475 -22.67 3.40 -20.69
N ARG A 476 -21.66 4.29 -20.62
CA ARG A 476 -21.60 5.32 -19.58
C ARG A 476 -21.06 6.62 -20.15
N ASP A 477 -21.60 7.71 -19.65
CA ASP A 477 -21.19 9.06 -20.03
C ASP A 477 -20.50 9.75 -18.84
N LEU A 478 -19.48 10.55 -19.12
CA LEU A 478 -18.82 11.41 -18.16
C LEU A 478 -18.69 12.81 -18.76
N ALA A 479 -19.24 13.80 -18.07
CA ALA A 479 -19.10 15.20 -18.41
C ALA A 479 -18.34 15.94 -17.32
N GLY A 480 -17.80 17.12 -17.63
CA GLY A 480 -17.20 17.98 -16.63
C GLY A 480 -16.83 19.37 -17.13
N PHE A 481 -16.57 20.24 -16.17
CA PHE A 481 -16.13 21.61 -16.38
C PHE A 481 -15.03 21.93 -15.37
N THR A 482 -13.81 22.20 -15.86
CA THR A 482 -12.64 22.38 -14.98
C THR A 482 -11.82 23.61 -15.37
N PRO A 483 -11.29 24.40 -14.42
CA PRO A 483 -10.33 25.44 -14.72
C PRO A 483 -9.06 24.83 -15.33
N LEU A 484 -8.41 25.58 -16.24
CA LEU A 484 -7.14 25.20 -16.87
C LEU A 484 -5.93 25.94 -16.27
N THR A 485 -6.13 26.77 -15.26
CA THR A 485 -5.07 27.51 -14.55
C THR A 485 -4.42 26.70 -13.42
N GLU A 486 -5.17 25.80 -12.79
CA GLU A 486 -4.75 25.02 -11.60
C GLU A 486 -4.32 23.57 -11.94
N GLY A 487 -4.11 23.28 -13.23
CA GLY A 487 -3.85 21.94 -13.73
C GLY A 487 -5.12 21.14 -14.03
N PHE A 488 -4.97 19.97 -14.65
CA PHE A 488 -6.08 19.21 -15.22
C PHE A 488 -6.77 18.31 -14.18
N ASN A 489 -7.87 18.78 -13.58
CA ASN A 489 -8.65 18.01 -12.60
C ASN A 489 -10.06 17.65 -13.12
N LEU A 490 -10.19 16.41 -13.59
CA LEU A 490 -11.44 15.89 -14.16
C LEU A 490 -12.54 15.58 -13.14
N THR A 491 -12.34 15.81 -11.83
CA THR A 491 -13.44 15.69 -10.83
C THR A 491 -14.29 16.95 -10.75
N ARG A 492 -13.82 18.09 -11.26
CA ARG A 492 -14.52 19.36 -11.10
C ARG A 492 -15.69 19.47 -12.05
N MET A 493 -16.78 20.02 -11.52
CA MET A 493 -18.02 20.32 -12.25
C MET A 493 -18.27 21.83 -12.28
N ASP A 494 -17.23 22.62 -12.01
CA ASP A 494 -17.26 24.06 -11.84
C ASP A 494 -15.90 24.66 -12.22
N ALA A 495 -15.93 25.88 -12.76
CA ALA A 495 -14.75 26.70 -12.94
C ALA A 495 -15.08 28.17 -12.68
N TYR A 496 -14.27 28.81 -11.83
CA TYR A 496 -14.38 30.25 -11.53
C TYR A 496 -15.77 30.70 -11.07
N GLY A 497 -16.47 29.85 -10.31
CA GLY A 497 -17.81 30.14 -9.78
C GLY A 497 -18.95 29.88 -10.77
N VAL A 498 -18.67 29.33 -11.95
CA VAL A 498 -19.67 28.88 -12.92
C VAL A 498 -19.72 27.36 -12.94
N THR A 499 -20.91 26.80 -12.83
CA THR A 499 -21.14 25.35 -12.82
C THR A 499 -21.28 24.77 -14.24
N PHE A 500 -21.05 23.46 -14.39
CA PHE A 500 -21.24 22.75 -15.65
C PHE A 500 -22.66 22.94 -16.22
N ASP A 501 -23.69 22.90 -15.36
CA ASP A 501 -25.09 23.06 -15.79
C ASP A 501 -25.37 24.48 -16.33
N GLU A 502 -24.80 25.51 -15.70
CA GLU A 502 -24.92 26.90 -16.15
C GLU A 502 -24.22 27.13 -17.50
N VAL A 503 -23.05 26.53 -17.71
CA VAL A 503 -22.35 26.60 -19.01
C VAL A 503 -23.13 25.84 -20.08
N SER A 504 -23.60 24.64 -19.77
CA SER A 504 -24.30 23.77 -20.73
C SER A 504 -25.66 24.30 -21.16
N SER A 505 -26.31 25.09 -20.30
CA SER A 505 -27.58 25.78 -20.59
C SER A 505 -27.40 27.18 -21.23
N THR A 506 -26.16 27.65 -21.39
CA THR A 506 -25.86 28.98 -21.93
C THR A 506 -25.23 28.87 -23.33
N THR A 507 -25.76 29.62 -24.29
CA THR A 507 -25.14 29.72 -25.62
C THR A 507 -23.83 30.53 -25.52
N LEU A 508 -22.71 29.87 -25.83
CA LEU A 508 -21.40 30.52 -25.88
C LEU A 508 -21.27 31.43 -27.11
N LEU A 509 -20.60 32.56 -26.93
CA LEU A 509 -20.26 33.49 -28.01
C LEU A 509 -19.00 32.99 -28.73
N THR A 510 -18.90 33.27 -30.03
CA THR A 510 -17.69 32.97 -30.83
C THR A 510 -16.59 34.01 -30.65
N GLU A 511 -16.94 35.20 -30.16
CA GLU A 511 -16.05 36.32 -29.89
C GLU A 511 -16.22 36.83 -28.45
N PRO A 512 -15.18 37.43 -27.85
CA PRO A 512 -15.26 37.97 -26.50
C PRO A 512 -16.32 39.08 -26.40
N PRO A 513 -17.20 39.08 -25.39
CA PRO A 513 -18.27 40.08 -25.25
C PRO A 513 -17.76 41.51 -25.03
N SER A 514 -16.52 41.67 -24.57
CA SER A 514 -15.88 42.97 -24.30
C SER A 514 -14.36 42.85 -24.33
N LYS A 515 -13.65 43.97 -24.54
CA LYS A 515 -12.18 43.97 -24.53
C LYS A 515 -11.66 43.67 -23.12
N GLY A 516 -10.80 42.67 -23.00
CA GLY A 516 -10.19 42.22 -21.74
C GLY A 516 -8.90 41.47 -21.99
N ARG A 517 -8.25 41.00 -20.91
CA ARG A 517 -7.03 40.19 -20.98
C ARG A 517 -7.35 38.71 -20.81
N TYR A 518 -6.53 37.83 -21.36
CA TYR A 518 -6.74 36.39 -21.31
C TYR A 518 -5.70 35.76 -20.41
N VAL A 519 -6.13 35.05 -19.37
CA VAL A 519 -5.21 34.32 -18.50
C VAL A 519 -4.68 33.12 -19.27
N GLN A 520 -3.36 33.01 -19.35
CA GLN A 520 -2.70 31.89 -20.01
C GLN A 520 -2.97 30.59 -19.22
N PRO A 521 -3.46 29.53 -19.86
CA PRO A 521 -3.68 28.26 -19.19
C PRO A 521 -2.35 27.61 -18.80
N GLY A 522 -2.37 26.80 -17.74
CA GLY A 522 -1.23 25.96 -17.33
C GLY A 522 -0.97 24.77 -18.26
N VAL A 523 -1.71 24.66 -19.37
CA VAL A 523 -1.59 23.61 -20.38
C VAL A 523 -1.23 24.20 -21.75
N ASP A 524 -0.43 23.46 -22.51
CA ASP A 524 -0.09 23.80 -23.90
C ASP A 524 -1.34 23.65 -24.78
N LEU A 525 -1.74 24.74 -25.46
CA LEU A 525 -2.91 24.77 -26.37
C LEU A 525 -2.55 24.53 -27.84
N SER A 526 -1.27 24.30 -28.17
CA SER A 526 -0.85 23.94 -29.53
C SER A 526 -1.42 22.58 -29.97
N GLU A 527 -1.31 22.24 -31.26
CA GLU A 527 -1.72 20.91 -31.75
C GLU A 527 -1.06 19.75 -30.97
N ARG A 528 0.20 19.93 -30.54
CA ARG A 528 0.92 18.96 -29.71
C ARG A 528 0.34 18.89 -28.29
N GLY A 529 0.00 20.04 -27.73
CA GLY A 529 -0.65 20.16 -26.44
C GLY A 529 -2.05 19.54 -26.42
N PHE A 530 -2.85 19.79 -27.46
CA PHE A 530 -4.17 19.18 -27.67
C PHE A 530 -4.11 17.64 -27.72
N LYS A 531 -3.18 17.07 -28.48
CA LYS A 531 -2.98 15.60 -28.50
C LYS A 531 -2.66 15.03 -27.12
N ARG A 532 -1.89 15.77 -26.30
CA ARG A 532 -1.60 15.39 -24.91
C ARG A 532 -2.83 15.51 -24.02
N LEU A 533 -3.60 16.59 -24.15
CA LEU A 533 -4.85 16.82 -23.42
C LEU A 533 -5.87 15.72 -23.72
N LEU A 534 -6.08 15.40 -24.99
CA LEU A 534 -7.01 14.36 -25.44
C LEU A 534 -6.58 12.97 -24.92
N LYS A 535 -5.27 12.67 -24.96
CA LYS A 535 -4.73 11.44 -24.40
C LYS A 535 -4.95 11.38 -22.88
N GLY A 536 -4.65 12.46 -22.17
CA GLY A 536 -4.85 12.59 -20.72
C GLY A 536 -6.31 12.44 -20.31
N LEU A 537 -7.22 13.06 -21.08
CA LEU A 537 -8.66 12.92 -20.91
C LEU A 537 -9.09 11.46 -21.06
N LYS A 538 -8.73 10.80 -22.17
CA LYS A 538 -9.08 9.38 -22.41
C LYS A 538 -8.52 8.41 -21.37
N VAL A 539 -7.30 8.64 -20.87
CA VAL A 539 -6.69 7.78 -19.83
C VAL A 539 -7.45 7.91 -18.51
N ASN A 540 -7.76 9.15 -18.09
CA ASN A 540 -8.47 9.37 -16.84
C ASN A 540 -9.95 8.97 -16.92
N THR A 541 -10.63 9.20 -18.06
CA THR A 541 -12.03 8.78 -18.24
C THR A 541 -12.15 7.26 -18.30
N SER A 542 -11.17 6.55 -18.87
CA SER A 542 -11.11 5.08 -18.85
C SER A 542 -11.18 4.51 -17.43
N MET A 543 -10.45 5.11 -16.47
CA MET A 543 -10.48 4.66 -15.07
C MET A 543 -11.82 4.93 -14.39
N ARG A 544 -12.45 6.08 -14.69
CA ARG A 544 -13.70 6.52 -14.02
C ARG A 544 -14.96 5.88 -14.58
N LEU A 545 -14.94 5.56 -15.87
CA LEU A 545 -16.03 4.85 -16.55
C LEU A 545 -15.89 3.34 -16.41
N ALA A 546 -14.94 2.87 -15.59
CA ALA A 546 -14.77 1.47 -15.27
C ALA A 546 -15.98 0.92 -14.52
N GLN A 547 -16.41 -0.28 -14.90
CA GLN A 547 -17.54 -0.96 -14.26
C GLN A 547 -17.07 -2.25 -13.59
N VAL A 548 -17.50 -2.46 -12.35
CA VAL A 548 -17.37 -3.76 -11.70
C VAL A 548 -18.38 -4.71 -12.32
N VAL A 549 -17.87 -5.80 -12.88
CA VAL A 549 -18.65 -6.91 -13.44
C VAL A 549 -18.36 -8.15 -12.62
N TYR A 550 -19.40 -8.90 -12.33
CA TYR A 550 -19.32 -10.16 -11.62
C TYR A 550 -19.35 -11.32 -12.61
N TYR A 551 -18.56 -12.36 -12.36
CA TYR A 551 -18.49 -13.52 -13.23
C TYR A 551 -18.64 -14.80 -12.43
N HIS A 552 -19.50 -15.69 -12.91
CA HIS A 552 -19.72 -17.00 -12.33
C HIS A 552 -19.00 -18.07 -13.16
N PRO A 553 -17.83 -18.57 -12.69
CA PRO A 553 -17.00 -19.48 -13.49
C PRO A 553 -17.70 -20.81 -13.81
N GLY A 554 -18.59 -21.29 -12.95
CA GLY A 554 -19.34 -22.51 -13.21
C GLY A 554 -20.48 -22.37 -14.24
N LEU A 555 -20.93 -21.13 -14.51
CA LEU A 555 -22.02 -20.86 -15.48
C LEU A 555 -21.50 -20.18 -16.75
N GLY A 556 -20.25 -19.71 -16.77
CA GLY A 556 -19.72 -18.89 -17.86
C GLY A 556 -20.41 -17.53 -18.00
N TYR A 557 -21.10 -17.08 -16.96
CA TYR A 557 -22.02 -15.95 -17.01
C TYR A 557 -21.40 -14.69 -16.38
N ALA A 558 -21.60 -13.53 -17.00
CA ALA A 558 -21.10 -12.24 -16.52
C ALA A 558 -22.26 -11.25 -16.27
N SER A 559 -22.14 -10.43 -15.23
CA SER A 559 -23.17 -9.46 -14.88
C SER A 559 -23.17 -8.28 -15.85
N GLN A 560 -24.35 -7.81 -16.22
CA GLN A 560 -24.48 -6.54 -16.97
C GLN A 560 -24.55 -5.32 -16.03
N THR A 561 -24.77 -5.56 -14.73
CA THR A 561 -24.88 -4.53 -13.70
C THR A 561 -23.80 -4.68 -12.63
N SER A 562 -23.59 -3.63 -11.85
CA SER A 562 -22.68 -3.61 -10.69
C SER A 562 -23.33 -4.09 -9.39
N ASP A 563 -24.56 -4.61 -9.43
CA ASP A 563 -25.25 -5.16 -8.26
C ASP A 563 -24.94 -6.64 -8.09
N LYS A 564 -24.13 -6.94 -7.08
CA LYS A 564 -23.73 -8.30 -6.73
C LYS A 564 -24.91 -9.17 -6.29
N LYS A 565 -25.87 -8.60 -5.56
CA LYS A 565 -27.00 -9.37 -5.02
C LYS A 565 -27.95 -9.77 -6.14
N ALA A 566 -28.29 -8.82 -7.00
CA ALA A 566 -29.12 -9.08 -8.17
C ALA A 566 -28.48 -10.14 -9.09
N PHE A 567 -27.16 -10.06 -9.30
CA PHE A 567 -26.44 -11.05 -10.11
C PHE A 567 -26.41 -12.44 -9.47
N ILE A 568 -26.21 -12.55 -8.15
CA ILE A 568 -26.26 -13.87 -7.46
C ILE A 568 -27.65 -14.49 -7.61
N GLU A 569 -28.71 -13.69 -7.52
CA GLU A 569 -30.09 -14.16 -7.66
C GLU A 569 -30.41 -14.59 -9.10
N GLU A 570 -29.86 -13.87 -10.08
CA GLU A 570 -29.91 -14.24 -11.49
C GLU A 570 -29.17 -15.56 -11.76
N CYS A 571 -27.95 -15.73 -11.24
CA CYS A 571 -27.20 -16.98 -11.32
C CYS A 571 -27.96 -18.16 -10.70
N ARG A 572 -28.61 -17.96 -9.54
CA ARG A 572 -29.45 -18.98 -8.89
C ARG A 572 -30.64 -19.37 -9.77
N ARG A 573 -31.30 -18.39 -10.37
CA ARG A 573 -32.44 -18.63 -11.27
C ARG A 573 -32.01 -19.44 -12.50
N GLU A 574 -30.88 -19.09 -13.09
CA GLU A 574 -30.37 -19.78 -14.26
C GLU A 574 -29.85 -21.19 -13.93
N ALA A 575 -29.17 -21.36 -12.80
CA ALA A 575 -28.79 -22.68 -12.30
C ALA A 575 -30.03 -23.57 -12.08
N LYS A 576 -31.09 -23.03 -11.47
CA LYS A 576 -32.36 -23.74 -11.28
C LYS A 576 -32.99 -24.15 -12.61
N ARG A 577 -32.97 -23.28 -13.62
CA ARG A 577 -33.48 -23.57 -14.96
C ARG A 577 -32.72 -24.71 -15.64
N LEU A 578 -31.39 -24.74 -15.49
CA LEU A 578 -30.55 -25.82 -16.02
C LEU A 578 -30.83 -27.16 -15.32
N ILE A 579 -31.01 -27.14 -14.00
CA ILE A 579 -31.43 -28.32 -13.21
C ILE A 579 -32.75 -28.86 -13.73
N GLU A 580 -33.77 -28.01 -13.85
CA GLU A 580 -35.10 -28.40 -14.28
C GLU A 580 -35.08 -29.01 -15.69
N ASN A 581 -34.28 -28.47 -16.60
CA ASN A 581 -34.12 -29.00 -17.95
C ASN A 581 -33.39 -30.36 -17.99
N GLU A 582 -32.28 -30.51 -17.27
CA GLU A 582 -31.52 -31.78 -17.23
C GLU A 582 -32.34 -32.88 -16.56
N ILE A 583 -33.04 -32.58 -15.45
CA ILE A 583 -33.97 -33.51 -14.80
C ILE A 583 -35.09 -33.93 -15.75
N LYS A 584 -35.68 -32.97 -16.48
CA LYS A 584 -36.77 -33.26 -17.40
C LYS A 584 -36.35 -34.20 -18.52
N GLN A 585 -35.19 -33.95 -19.15
CA GLN A 585 -34.68 -34.82 -20.22
C GLN A 585 -34.42 -36.25 -19.74
N GLU A 586 -33.83 -36.39 -18.56
CA GLU A 586 -33.54 -37.70 -17.96
C GLU A 586 -34.82 -38.41 -17.49
N PHE A 587 -35.80 -37.66 -16.97
CA PHE A 587 -37.09 -38.20 -16.54
C PHE A 587 -37.90 -38.76 -17.72
N ASP A 588 -37.94 -38.05 -18.85
CA ASP A 588 -38.64 -38.49 -20.05
C ASP A 588 -38.08 -39.84 -20.55
N GLY A 589 -36.75 -40.01 -20.49
CA GLY A 589 -36.08 -41.27 -20.83
C GLY A 589 -36.38 -42.41 -19.84
N PHE A 590 -36.32 -42.12 -18.55
CA PHE A 590 -36.63 -43.07 -17.48
C PHE A 590 -38.09 -43.55 -17.54
N GLN A 591 -39.03 -42.61 -17.72
CA GLN A 591 -40.46 -42.90 -17.74
C GLN A 591 -40.81 -43.89 -18.85
N LYS A 592 -40.21 -43.73 -20.03
CA LYS A 592 -40.42 -44.65 -21.17
C LYS A 592 -39.96 -46.08 -20.88
N ILE A 593 -38.84 -46.25 -20.20
CA ILE A 593 -38.31 -47.57 -19.82
C ILE A 593 -39.22 -48.21 -18.76
N LEU A 594 -39.61 -47.43 -17.75
CA LEU A 594 -40.50 -47.89 -16.68
C LEU A 594 -41.85 -48.34 -17.22
N GLU A 595 -42.42 -47.59 -18.17
CA GLU A 595 -43.69 -47.91 -18.81
C GLU A 595 -43.60 -49.25 -19.59
N ASN A 596 -42.54 -49.45 -20.38
CA ASN A 596 -42.31 -50.72 -21.08
C ASN A 596 -42.23 -51.92 -20.13
N VAL A 597 -41.49 -51.81 -19.02
CA VAL A 597 -41.35 -52.89 -18.02
C VAL A 597 -42.70 -53.21 -17.37
N ARG A 598 -43.50 -52.18 -17.04
CA ARG A 598 -44.84 -52.35 -16.46
C ARG A 598 -45.83 -52.99 -17.43
N GLU A 599 -45.78 -52.59 -18.69
CA GLU A 599 -46.59 -53.20 -19.75
C GLU A 599 -46.23 -54.67 -19.96
N GLU A 600 -44.93 -55.00 -19.98
CA GLU A 600 -44.46 -56.38 -20.09
C GLU A 600 -44.91 -57.22 -18.89
N TYR A 601 -44.77 -56.69 -17.67
CA TYR A 601 -45.26 -57.33 -16.45
C TYR A 601 -46.77 -57.60 -16.52
N LYS A 602 -47.57 -56.61 -16.94
CA LYS A 602 -49.01 -56.75 -17.11
C LYS A 602 -49.35 -57.84 -18.12
N ARG A 603 -48.69 -57.84 -19.28
CA ARG A 603 -48.89 -58.84 -20.34
C ARG A 603 -48.57 -60.26 -19.86
N LYS A 604 -47.42 -60.46 -19.20
CA LYS A 604 -47.03 -61.77 -18.68
C LYS A 604 -47.96 -62.25 -17.57
N ARG A 605 -48.41 -61.35 -16.69
CA ARG A 605 -49.39 -61.64 -15.64
C ARG A 605 -50.74 -62.07 -16.21
N GLU A 606 -51.22 -61.43 -17.27
CA GLU A 606 -52.45 -61.85 -17.96
C GLU A 606 -52.31 -63.25 -18.58
N ILE A 607 -51.18 -63.57 -19.19
CA ILE A 607 -50.91 -64.91 -19.76
C ILE A 607 -50.87 -65.97 -18.65
N MET A 608 -50.27 -65.64 -17.50
CA MET A 608 -50.21 -66.51 -16.34
C MET A 608 -51.61 -66.78 -15.78
N MET A 609 -52.43 -65.75 -15.57
CA MET A 609 -53.81 -65.89 -15.11
C MET A 609 -54.64 -66.79 -16.03
N LYS A 610 -54.59 -66.57 -17.35
CA LYS A 610 -55.27 -67.43 -18.32
C LYS A 610 -54.79 -68.89 -18.25
N SER A 611 -53.48 -69.09 -18.06
CA SER A 611 -52.89 -70.43 -17.92
C SER A 611 -53.30 -71.10 -16.60
N MET A 612 -53.51 -70.33 -15.52
CA MET A 612 -54.03 -70.83 -14.24
C MET A 612 -55.50 -71.23 -14.36
N ASP A 613 -56.32 -70.44 -15.05
CA ASP A 613 -57.72 -70.76 -15.31
C ASP A 613 -57.85 -72.06 -16.14
N GLU A 614 -57.04 -72.18 -17.21
CA GLU A 614 -56.97 -73.39 -18.04
C GLU A 614 -56.52 -74.62 -17.24
N LEU A 615 -55.52 -74.44 -16.36
CA LEU A 615 -55.06 -75.48 -15.45
C LEU A 615 -56.17 -75.94 -14.50
N GLU A 616 -56.96 -75.01 -13.95
CA GLU A 616 -58.08 -75.32 -13.05
C GLU A 616 -59.17 -76.12 -13.79
N GLU A 617 -59.53 -75.70 -15.00
CA GLU A 617 -60.52 -76.39 -15.84
C GLU A 617 -60.06 -77.79 -16.25
N LEU A 618 -58.81 -77.94 -16.70
CA LEU A 618 -58.22 -79.23 -17.03
C LEU A 618 -58.16 -80.15 -15.82
N THR A 619 -57.84 -79.63 -14.63
CA THR A 619 -57.81 -80.39 -13.38
C THR A 619 -59.21 -80.90 -13.02
N LYS A 620 -60.25 -80.05 -13.13
CA LYS A 620 -61.66 -80.45 -12.96
C LYS A 620 -62.07 -81.51 -13.99
N SER A 621 -61.65 -81.36 -15.25
CA SER A 621 -61.92 -82.31 -16.34
C SER A 621 -61.26 -83.68 -16.12
N VAL A 622 -59.99 -83.72 -15.70
CA VAL A 622 -59.28 -84.96 -15.34
C VAL A 622 -59.94 -85.64 -14.15
N LYS A 623 -60.39 -84.88 -13.14
CA LYS A 623 -61.11 -85.42 -11.98
C LYS A 623 -62.42 -86.12 -12.41
N ARG A 624 -63.18 -85.53 -13.33
CA ARG A 624 -64.40 -86.14 -13.92
C ARG A 624 -64.06 -87.40 -14.72
N LEU A 625 -63.08 -87.34 -15.62
CA LEU A 625 -62.66 -88.47 -16.46
C LEU A 625 -62.07 -89.64 -15.64
N LYS A 626 -61.40 -89.36 -14.52
CA LYS A 626 -60.96 -90.41 -13.57
C LYS A 626 -62.13 -91.10 -12.89
N SER A 627 -63.20 -90.36 -12.56
CA SER A 627 -64.46 -90.95 -12.05
C SER A 627 -65.10 -91.85 -13.11
N GLU A 628 -65.27 -91.34 -14.33
CA GLU A 628 -65.82 -92.11 -15.46
C GLU A 628 -64.97 -93.34 -15.83
N LEU A 629 -63.63 -93.23 -15.74
CA LEU A 629 -62.72 -94.35 -15.93
C LEU A 629 -62.91 -95.44 -14.86
N ASN A 630 -63.13 -95.05 -13.60
CA ASN A 630 -63.44 -95.99 -12.52
C ASN A 630 -64.77 -96.70 -12.73
N ASP A 631 -65.79 -95.98 -13.24
CA ASP A 631 -67.10 -96.54 -13.56
C ASP A 631 -67.07 -97.46 -14.80
N ALA A 632 -66.29 -97.08 -15.82
CA ALA A 632 -66.06 -97.87 -17.04
C ALA A 632 -65.14 -99.09 -16.82
N ARG A 633 -64.39 -99.16 -15.72
CA ARG A 633 -63.67 -100.37 -15.29
C ARG A 633 -64.59 -101.38 -14.59
N ARG A 634 -65.72 -100.93 -14.06
CA ARG A 634 -66.74 -101.77 -13.37
C ARG A 634 -67.82 -102.31 -14.31
N SER A 635 -67.98 -101.72 -15.49
CA SER A 635 -68.90 -102.16 -16.56
C SER A 635 -68.09 -102.53 -17.81
N SER A 636 -68.48 -103.53 -18.60
CA SER A 636 -67.69 -104.07 -19.74
C SER A 636 -67.62 -103.13 -20.98
N LYS A 637 -67.26 -101.85 -20.78
CA LYS A 637 -67.14 -100.77 -21.78
C LYS A 637 -65.66 -100.45 -22.08
N PRO A 638 -65.31 -99.76 -23.19
CA PRO A 638 -63.92 -99.56 -23.62
C PRO A 638 -63.12 -98.58 -22.72
N ALA A 639 -62.62 -99.05 -21.57
CA ALA A 639 -61.86 -98.25 -20.60
C ALA A 639 -60.51 -97.71 -21.13
N ARG A 640 -59.95 -98.33 -22.18
CA ARG A 640 -58.64 -97.96 -22.75
C ARG A 640 -58.62 -96.54 -23.33
N ARG A 641 -59.70 -96.11 -23.99
CA ARG A 641 -59.81 -94.77 -24.60
C ARG A 641 -59.84 -93.65 -23.56
N ILE A 642 -60.58 -93.86 -22.45
CA ILE A 642 -60.69 -92.90 -21.35
C ILE A 642 -59.34 -92.79 -20.62
N LYS A 643 -58.63 -93.91 -20.42
CA LYS A 643 -57.28 -93.92 -19.83
C LYS A 643 -56.29 -93.07 -20.63
N THR A 644 -56.24 -93.25 -21.95
CA THR A 644 -55.37 -92.45 -22.83
C THR A 644 -55.73 -90.95 -22.82
N MET A 645 -57.03 -90.62 -22.70
CA MET A 645 -57.48 -89.22 -22.55
C MET A 645 -57.08 -88.60 -21.21
N VAL A 646 -57.09 -89.38 -20.13
CA VAL A 646 -56.60 -88.94 -18.80
C VAL A 646 -55.09 -88.69 -18.87
N GLU A 647 -54.31 -89.64 -19.37
CA GLU A 647 -52.85 -89.51 -19.50
C GLU A 647 -52.46 -88.29 -20.36
N ALA A 648 -53.13 -88.07 -21.49
CA ALA A 648 -52.87 -86.91 -22.35
C ALA A 648 -53.22 -85.55 -21.70
N LYS A 649 -54.26 -85.50 -20.85
CA LYS A 649 -54.63 -84.28 -20.10
C LYS A 649 -53.72 -84.07 -18.89
N GLU A 650 -53.26 -85.12 -18.24
CA GLU A 650 -52.25 -85.03 -17.16
C GLU A 650 -50.91 -84.52 -17.68
N GLU A 651 -50.48 -84.97 -18.86
CA GLU A 651 -49.28 -84.43 -19.51
C GLU A 651 -49.41 -82.93 -19.83
N LYS A 652 -50.60 -82.49 -20.29
CA LYS A 652 -50.90 -81.06 -20.50
C LYS A 652 -50.87 -80.25 -19.20
N ILE A 653 -51.42 -80.79 -18.12
CA ILE A 653 -51.38 -80.19 -16.78
C ILE A 653 -49.93 -79.97 -16.34
N GLU A 654 -49.06 -80.97 -16.53
CA GLU A 654 -47.65 -80.88 -16.14
C GLU A 654 -46.90 -79.82 -16.97
N LYS A 655 -47.16 -79.74 -18.28
CA LYS A 655 -46.62 -78.68 -19.14
C LYS A 655 -47.11 -77.28 -18.72
N LEU A 656 -48.39 -77.14 -18.37
CA LEU A 656 -48.95 -75.87 -17.88
C LEU A 656 -48.35 -75.45 -16.54
N LYS A 657 -48.16 -76.38 -15.59
CA LYS A 657 -47.49 -76.09 -14.31
C LYS A 657 -46.07 -75.56 -14.50
N LYS A 658 -45.28 -76.21 -15.38
CA LYS A 658 -43.93 -75.74 -15.72
C LYS A 658 -43.95 -74.34 -16.36
N LYS A 659 -44.92 -74.08 -17.24
CA LYS A 659 -45.11 -72.76 -17.87
C LYS A 659 -45.47 -71.69 -16.85
N ILE A 660 -46.37 -71.98 -15.91
CA ILE A 660 -46.76 -71.05 -14.83
C ILE A 660 -45.56 -70.76 -13.93
N ALA A 661 -44.81 -71.77 -13.51
CA ALA A 661 -43.62 -71.58 -12.68
C ALA A 661 -42.54 -70.71 -13.38
N ALA A 662 -42.35 -70.89 -14.70
CA ALA A 662 -41.46 -70.03 -15.47
C ALA A 662 -41.96 -68.57 -15.53
N LEU A 663 -43.25 -68.36 -15.77
CA LEU A 663 -43.87 -67.03 -15.77
C LEU A 663 -43.80 -66.34 -14.39
N GLU A 664 -43.97 -67.10 -13.30
CA GLU A 664 -43.82 -66.58 -11.94
C GLU A 664 -42.41 -66.06 -11.67
N GLU A 665 -41.38 -66.77 -12.13
CA GLU A 665 -40.00 -66.33 -11.96
C GLU A 665 -39.68 -65.11 -12.84
N GLU A 666 -40.11 -65.10 -14.10
CA GLU A 666 -39.98 -63.93 -14.99
C GLU A 666 -40.68 -62.68 -14.42
N LEU A 667 -41.84 -62.84 -13.77
CA LEU A 667 -42.55 -61.74 -13.10
C LEU A 667 -41.76 -61.22 -11.88
N LYS A 668 -41.11 -62.08 -11.11
CA LYS A 668 -40.22 -61.66 -10.01
C LYS A 668 -39.00 -60.92 -10.53
N GLU A 669 -38.39 -61.39 -11.62
CA GLU A 669 -37.25 -60.71 -12.25
C GLU A 669 -37.63 -59.31 -12.74
N LEU A 670 -38.76 -59.18 -13.45
CA LEU A 670 -39.27 -57.88 -13.90
C LEU A 670 -39.54 -56.93 -12.71
N LYS A 671 -40.06 -57.45 -11.60
CA LYS A 671 -40.30 -56.66 -10.39
C LYS A 671 -39.00 -56.19 -9.73
N ARG A 672 -38.00 -57.07 -9.62
CA ARG A 672 -36.64 -56.69 -9.14
C ARG A 672 -35.99 -55.66 -10.06
N TYR A 673 -36.19 -55.79 -11.36
CA TYR A 673 -35.67 -54.84 -12.34
C TYR A 673 -36.34 -53.46 -12.21
N GLU A 674 -37.67 -53.41 -12.01
CA GLU A 674 -38.38 -52.17 -11.69
C GLU A 674 -37.83 -51.50 -10.43
N GLU A 675 -37.61 -52.27 -9.35
CA GLU A 675 -37.01 -51.76 -8.10
C GLU A 675 -35.59 -51.21 -8.31
N SER A 676 -34.76 -51.88 -9.11
CA SER A 676 -33.41 -51.41 -9.48
C SER A 676 -33.47 -50.10 -10.26
N LEU A 677 -34.35 -50.00 -11.26
CA LEU A 677 -34.52 -48.79 -12.06
C LEU A 677 -34.92 -47.59 -11.18
N LEU A 678 -35.81 -47.79 -10.21
CA LEU A 678 -36.20 -46.74 -9.26
C LEU A 678 -35.04 -46.31 -8.35
N GLN A 679 -34.17 -47.23 -7.94
CA GLN A 679 -32.95 -46.90 -7.18
C GLN A 679 -31.94 -46.13 -8.01
N ASP A 680 -31.72 -46.54 -9.26
CA ASP A 680 -30.83 -45.86 -10.20
C ASP A 680 -31.31 -44.43 -10.47
N TRP A 681 -32.62 -44.25 -10.68
CA TRP A 681 -33.24 -42.94 -10.82
C TRP A 681 -32.99 -42.05 -9.61
N ASN A 682 -33.23 -42.56 -8.40
CA ASN A 682 -33.00 -41.80 -7.16
C ASN A 682 -31.52 -41.41 -6.99
N THR A 683 -30.60 -42.32 -7.30
CA THR A 683 -29.16 -42.07 -7.24
C THR A 683 -28.74 -41.00 -8.25
N LYS A 684 -29.25 -41.07 -9.48
CA LYS A 684 -28.98 -40.09 -10.53
C LYS A 684 -29.57 -38.72 -10.19
N MET A 685 -30.79 -38.69 -9.63
CA MET A 685 -31.41 -37.44 -9.15
C MET A 685 -30.60 -36.78 -8.03
N ASN A 686 -30.05 -37.58 -7.10
CA ASN A 686 -29.17 -37.06 -6.06
C ASN A 686 -27.83 -36.54 -6.64
N SER A 687 -27.23 -37.26 -7.59
CA SER A 687 -26.00 -36.80 -8.26
C SER A 687 -26.21 -35.50 -9.04
N ILE A 688 -27.34 -35.33 -9.72
CA ILE A 688 -27.72 -34.08 -10.38
C ILE A 688 -27.86 -32.98 -9.32
N LYS A 689 -28.60 -33.21 -8.22
CA LYS A 689 -28.71 -32.23 -7.13
C LYS A 689 -27.35 -31.82 -6.55
N ASP A 690 -26.46 -32.77 -6.29
CA ASP A 690 -25.13 -32.52 -5.74
C ASP A 690 -24.24 -31.71 -6.69
N LYS A 691 -24.28 -32.02 -8.00
CA LYS A 691 -23.57 -31.28 -9.05
C LYS A 691 -23.95 -29.79 -9.05
N TYR A 692 -25.23 -29.49 -8.85
CA TYR A 692 -25.73 -28.11 -8.87
C TYR A 692 -25.68 -27.40 -7.51
N MET A 693 -25.70 -28.13 -6.39
CA MET A 693 -25.44 -27.57 -5.07
C MET A 693 -24.00 -27.01 -5.00
N ASN A 694 -23.05 -27.65 -5.68
CA ASN A 694 -21.69 -27.13 -5.84
C ASN A 694 -21.63 -25.86 -6.72
N LEU A 695 -22.52 -25.73 -7.71
CA LEU A 695 -22.63 -24.53 -8.54
C LEU A 695 -23.17 -23.34 -7.74
N GLU A 696 -24.18 -23.52 -6.89
CA GLU A 696 -24.69 -22.45 -6.01
C GLU A 696 -23.65 -21.96 -4.99
N ASN A 697 -22.79 -22.87 -4.53
CA ASN A 697 -21.72 -22.56 -3.58
C ASN A 697 -20.43 -22.02 -4.25
N THR A 698 -20.39 -21.94 -5.59
CA THR A 698 -19.24 -21.43 -6.32
C THR A 698 -19.11 -19.91 -6.12
N ALA A 699 -17.96 -19.46 -5.65
CA ALA A 699 -17.73 -18.04 -5.40
C ALA A 699 -17.73 -17.22 -6.69
N VAL A 700 -18.60 -16.21 -6.74
CA VAL A 700 -18.64 -15.20 -7.80
C VAL A 700 -17.37 -14.34 -7.76
N ARG A 701 -16.69 -14.22 -8.90
CA ARG A 701 -15.49 -13.38 -9.06
C ARG A 701 -15.89 -11.97 -9.47
N SER A 702 -15.13 -10.96 -9.03
CA SER A 702 -15.29 -9.56 -9.45
C SER A 702 -14.16 -9.15 -10.39
N TYR A 703 -14.52 -8.58 -11.53
CA TYR A 703 -13.63 -8.01 -12.52
C TYR A 703 -13.93 -6.54 -12.70
N VAL A 704 -12.89 -5.70 -12.82
CA VAL A 704 -13.05 -4.29 -13.17
C VAL A 704 -12.85 -4.16 -14.67
N ILE A 705 -13.92 -3.88 -15.41
CA ILE A 705 -13.87 -3.68 -16.85
C ILE A 705 -13.65 -2.20 -17.13
N GLN A 706 -12.42 -1.86 -17.54
CA GLN A 706 -12.05 -0.52 -17.98
C GLN A 706 -12.26 -0.38 -19.50
N PRO A 707 -12.98 0.65 -19.96
CA PRO A 707 -13.07 0.97 -21.39
C PRO A 707 -11.69 1.29 -21.97
N SER A 708 -11.38 0.74 -23.14
CA SER A 708 -10.17 1.04 -23.90
C SER A 708 -10.29 2.37 -24.64
N SER A 709 -9.17 2.93 -25.11
CA SER A 709 -9.19 4.20 -25.85
C SER A 709 -10.01 4.18 -27.15
N LYS A 710 -10.28 3.00 -27.71
CA LYS A 710 -11.14 2.80 -28.90
C LYS A 710 -12.63 2.73 -28.56
N GLU A 711 -12.96 2.35 -27.33
CA GLU A 711 -14.32 2.29 -26.79
C GLU A 711 -14.75 3.63 -26.15
N LEU A 712 -13.86 4.64 -26.18
CA LEU A 712 -14.09 6.00 -25.67
C LEU A 712 -14.23 6.99 -26.83
N GLU A 713 -15.41 7.57 -26.91
CA GLU A 713 -15.76 8.65 -27.81
C GLU A 713 -15.82 9.97 -27.03
N VAL A 714 -15.10 10.99 -27.50
CA VAL A 714 -15.19 12.34 -26.93
C VAL A 714 -16.24 13.08 -27.72
N THR A 715 -17.44 13.24 -27.15
CA THR A 715 -18.61 13.83 -27.82
C THR A 715 -18.57 15.35 -27.78
N LEU A 716 -17.94 15.93 -26.76
CA LEU A 716 -17.71 17.36 -26.63
C LEU A 716 -16.31 17.59 -26.04
N LEU A 717 -15.58 18.56 -26.61
CA LEU A 717 -14.34 19.05 -26.05
C LEU A 717 -14.14 20.49 -26.50
N GLN A 718 -14.27 21.45 -25.59
CA GLN A 718 -14.14 22.87 -25.94
C GLN A 718 -13.50 23.68 -24.83
N LEU A 719 -12.77 24.72 -25.24
CA LEU A 719 -12.21 25.73 -24.37
C LEU A 719 -13.27 26.80 -24.11
N VAL A 720 -13.59 27.06 -22.85
CA VAL A 720 -14.54 28.10 -22.45
C VAL A 720 -13.80 29.20 -21.73
N TRP A 721 -13.94 30.42 -22.22
CA TRP A 721 -13.42 31.63 -21.59
C TRP A 721 -14.46 32.23 -20.67
N VAL A 722 -14.20 32.18 -19.36
CA VAL A 722 -15.09 32.71 -18.33
C VAL A 722 -14.70 34.16 -18.02
N PRO A 723 -15.60 35.14 -18.22
CA PRO A 723 -15.32 36.54 -17.88
C PRO A 723 -15.32 36.70 -16.36
N THR A 724 -14.23 37.24 -15.84
CA THR A 724 -14.03 37.53 -14.43
C THR A 724 -13.55 38.97 -14.26
N PHE A 725 -13.95 39.62 -13.17
CA PHE A 725 -13.51 40.97 -12.88
C PHE A 725 -12.53 40.95 -11.74
N LYS A 726 -11.35 41.51 -12.01
CA LYS A 726 -10.36 41.80 -10.99
C LYS A 726 -10.43 43.29 -10.69
N THR A 727 -10.62 43.62 -9.43
CA THR A 727 -10.77 44.99 -8.96
C THR A 727 -10.24 45.10 -7.53
N ILE A 728 -9.82 46.31 -7.16
CA ILE A 728 -9.41 46.65 -5.81
C ILE A 728 -10.64 47.26 -5.11
N LEU A 729 -11.13 46.58 -4.09
CA LEU A 729 -12.19 47.05 -3.22
C LEU A 729 -11.59 47.95 -2.15
N THR A 730 -11.92 49.24 -2.18
CA THR A 730 -11.63 50.19 -1.10
C THR A 730 -12.87 50.32 -0.23
N VAL A 731 -12.70 50.03 1.06
CA VAL A 731 -13.78 50.13 2.04
C VAL A 731 -13.38 51.21 3.04
N SER A 732 -14.23 52.22 3.21
CA SER A 732 -14.06 53.27 4.21
C SER A 732 -15.31 53.36 5.08
N SER A 733 -15.10 53.61 6.37
CA SER A 733 -16.16 53.81 7.37
C SER A 733 -16.55 55.26 7.48
#